data_AF-A0A8S9NBQ6-F1
#
_entry.id   AF-A0A8S9NBQ6-F1
#
_cell.length_a   1.000
_cell.length_b   1.000
_cell.length_c   1.000
_cell.angle_alpha   90.00
_cell.angle_beta   90.00
_cell.angle_gamma   90.00
#
_symmetry.space_group_name_H-M   'P 1'
#
loop_
_entity.id
_entity.type
_entity.pdbx_description
1 polymer ?
#
loop_
_entity_poly.entity_id
_entity_poly.type
_entity_poly.pdbx_seq_one_letter_code
_entity_poly.pdbx_strand_id
1 'polypeptide(L)'
;MEQESRIGDELSSSLLTAERLRSSVEEAKSFKTECGEVGKQADRLAQMLRTLVRLVAGSQQQVYDRPIRRVVADVRKNLDRALSLVRKCRRDNVLRRVCTIINAADFRRVVGFLESSNGDVKWLLSVFDGDGGDGGGGGIVISLPPIATNDPILPWVWSLVASVQMGKVVDKIEAANQLGSLAGDNDRNKKIIVDEGGVPPLLKLLKDGSSPEGQVSAASVLKVLSCDEDKVRCIVNDVGVPVIVQVLSDSPVRVQIKVATLVARMAEHDPVAQEEFARQSVIKPLVTLLSLDVFVDDLEPSSKQHSSIHSLVQMNKDPVSKAYKSFKSNVYSEIGGSGSGSGSGSGSRILKKERDNESPEVKHELKVSCAEALWMLARGNVANSRRITETKGLLSLAKIVEKEDGELRYNCLMTLMEITSAAESNADLRRAAFKTNSPAAKAVIDQMLWIIKEIDSPAKKKMAEQESDKNIEIWKIKKLIKGLESARGNGTSMISLIMPPRDQVARVTKMLADEYGTASNIKSRVNRQSVLSAITSAQQRLKLYNKVPPNGLVLYTGTIVTDDGKEKKVTIDLEPFKPINASLYLCDNKFHTEPLNELLESDDKFGFIVMDGNGTLFGTLSGNTREVLHKFTVDLPKKHGRGGQSALRFARLRMEKRHNYVRKTAELATQFYINPATSQPNVSGLILAGSADFKTELSQSELFDPRLQAKILNVVDVSYGGENGFNQAIELSAEILSNVKFIQEKKLIGKYFEEISQDTGKYVFGLDDTLKALDMGAVETLIVWENLDINRYELKNGATGEIVIKHLGKEQENDQSNFHDAESNAELEVVEKMPLLEWFANEYKRFGCTLEFVTNKSQEGSQFCRGFGGIGGLLRYQLDMRTFDELSDGEVYEDSD
;
A
#
# COMPACT_ATOMS: atom_id res chain seq x y z
N MET A 1 -43.69 -5.89 21.15
CA MET A 1 -44.12 -4.52 20.80
C MET A 1 -44.87 -3.96 22.00
N GLU A 2 -44.16 -3.40 22.97
CA GLU A 2 -44.79 -2.50 23.93
C GLU A 2 -45.12 -1.22 23.15
N GLN A 3 -46.35 -0.76 23.31
CA GLN A 3 -46.88 0.40 22.61
C GLN A 3 -46.16 1.64 23.18
N GLU A 4 -45.08 2.10 22.53
CA GLU A 4 -44.32 3.27 22.97
C GLU A 4 -45.26 4.46 23.18
N SER A 5 -45.30 4.99 24.40
CA SER A 5 -46.07 6.18 24.72
C SER A 5 -45.62 7.36 23.85
N ARG A 6 -46.58 8.16 23.38
CA ARG A 6 -46.27 9.39 22.65
C ARG A 6 -45.43 10.28 23.56
N ILE A 7 -44.36 10.86 23.02
CA ILE A 7 -43.41 11.72 23.75
C ILE A 7 -44.15 12.87 24.46
N GLY A 8 -45.20 13.40 23.82
CA GLY A 8 -46.07 14.42 24.40
C GLY A 8 -46.73 13.97 25.72
N ASP A 9 -47.10 12.70 25.85
CA ASP A 9 -47.73 12.14 27.06
C ASP A 9 -46.69 11.98 28.18
N GLU A 10 -45.46 11.57 27.84
CA GLU A 10 -44.34 11.45 28.80
C GLU A 10 -43.89 12.82 29.33
N LEU A 11 -43.78 13.82 28.45
CA LEU A 11 -43.48 15.19 28.83
C LEU A 11 -44.59 15.79 29.70
N SER A 12 -45.85 15.58 29.32
CA SER A 12 -47.01 16.05 30.08
C SER A 12 -47.09 15.38 31.46
N SER A 13 -46.80 14.09 31.55
CA SER A 13 -46.71 13.36 32.83
C SER A 13 -45.61 13.92 33.74
N SER A 14 -44.44 14.24 33.18
CA SER A 14 -43.33 14.83 33.94
C SER A 14 -43.67 16.25 34.41
N LEU A 15 -44.31 17.06 33.57
CA LEU A 15 -44.81 18.39 33.92
C LEU A 15 -45.86 18.31 35.05
N LEU A 16 -46.83 17.40 34.95
CA LEU A 16 -47.83 17.17 36.00
C LEU A 16 -47.19 16.77 37.33
N THR A 17 -46.12 15.97 37.28
CA THR A 17 -45.37 15.56 38.46
C THR A 17 -44.63 16.74 39.10
N ALA A 18 -44.04 17.63 38.30
CA ALA A 18 -43.43 18.87 38.76
C ALA A 18 -44.46 19.83 39.41
N GLU A 19 -45.65 19.97 38.83
CA GLU A 19 -46.73 20.79 39.39
C GLU A 19 -47.28 20.21 40.71
N ARG A 20 -47.42 18.87 40.78
CA ARG A 20 -47.78 18.17 42.02
C ARG A 20 -46.73 18.33 43.12
N LEU A 21 -45.45 18.33 42.76
CA LEU A 21 -44.36 18.60 43.69
C LEU A 21 -44.48 20.02 44.24
N ARG A 22 -44.73 21.02 43.39
CA ARG A 22 -44.93 22.41 43.82
C ARG A 22 -46.08 22.55 44.82
N SER A 23 -47.24 21.99 44.51
CA SER A 23 -48.38 22.01 45.43
C SER A 23 -48.06 21.30 46.75
N SER A 24 -47.32 20.20 46.72
CA SER A 24 -46.90 19.47 47.94
C SER A 24 -45.91 20.26 48.81
N VAL A 25 -45.10 21.14 48.20
CA VAL A 25 -44.18 22.04 48.92
C VAL A 25 -44.95 23.12 49.69
N GLU A 26 -46.01 23.68 49.10
CA GLU A 26 -46.86 24.68 49.76
C GLU A 26 -47.62 24.09 50.96
N GLU A 27 -47.98 22.81 50.90
CA GLU A 27 -48.65 22.07 51.99
C GLU A 27 -47.70 21.59 53.10
N ALA A 28 -46.38 21.75 52.97
CA ALA A 28 -45.39 21.24 53.91
C ALA A 28 -45.36 22.05 55.23
N LYS A 29 -45.44 21.37 56.37
CA LYS A 29 -45.46 22.01 57.70
C LYS A 29 -44.09 22.01 58.42
N SER A 30 -43.20 21.07 58.08
CA SER A 30 -41.83 20.95 58.62
C SER A 30 -40.75 21.22 57.56
N PHE A 31 -39.57 21.75 57.94
CA PHE A 31 -38.44 22.08 57.04
C PHE A 31 -38.81 23.08 55.91
N LYS A 32 -39.49 24.19 56.27
CA LYS A 32 -40.04 25.16 55.31
C LYS A 32 -38.99 25.81 54.40
N THR A 33 -37.80 26.08 54.93
CA THR A 33 -36.68 26.69 54.19
C THR A 33 -36.16 25.76 53.10
N GLU A 34 -35.88 24.50 53.45
CA GLU A 34 -35.35 23.47 52.55
C GLU A 34 -36.40 22.99 51.53
N CYS A 35 -37.66 22.87 51.95
CA CYS A 35 -38.76 22.62 51.02
C CYS A 35 -38.97 23.78 50.04
N GLY A 36 -38.76 25.03 50.47
CA GLY A 36 -38.83 26.21 49.62
C GLY A 36 -37.76 26.22 48.52
N GLU A 37 -36.53 25.77 48.81
CA GLU A 37 -35.47 25.61 47.80
C GLU A 37 -35.81 24.54 46.75
N VAL A 38 -36.33 23.39 47.20
CA VAL A 38 -36.83 22.33 46.30
C VAL A 38 -37.96 22.87 45.41
N GLY A 39 -38.88 23.66 45.98
CA GLY A 39 -39.96 24.32 45.23
C GLY A 39 -39.44 25.26 44.13
N LYS A 40 -38.45 26.10 44.42
CA LYS A 40 -37.84 27.01 43.44
C LYS A 40 -37.21 26.25 42.25
N GLN A 41 -36.51 25.15 42.52
CA GLN A 41 -35.92 24.33 41.46
C GLN A 41 -36.99 23.60 40.64
N ALA A 42 -38.06 23.12 41.27
CA ALA A 42 -39.20 22.50 40.60
C ALA A 42 -39.98 23.50 39.72
N ASP A 43 -40.12 24.75 40.16
CA ASP A 43 -40.78 25.82 39.37
C ASP A 43 -40.01 26.14 38.09
N ARG A 44 -38.68 26.28 38.18
CA ARG A 44 -37.82 26.47 37.01
C ARG A 44 -37.95 25.30 36.03
N LEU A 45 -37.92 24.08 36.55
CA LEU A 45 -38.03 22.87 35.76
C LEU A 45 -39.40 22.78 35.06
N ALA A 46 -40.49 23.11 35.76
CA ALA A 46 -41.83 23.13 35.19
C ALA A 46 -41.97 24.18 34.07
N GLN A 47 -41.37 25.36 34.21
CA GLN A 47 -41.34 26.37 33.15
C GLN A 47 -40.61 25.85 31.89
N MET A 48 -39.45 25.23 32.06
CA MET A 48 -38.67 24.69 30.95
C MET A 48 -39.34 23.50 30.27
N LEU A 49 -39.98 22.60 31.04
CA LEU A 49 -40.79 21.51 30.49
C LEU A 49 -41.99 22.05 29.70
N ARG A 50 -42.63 23.14 30.13
CA ARG A 50 -43.70 23.79 29.33
C ARG A 50 -43.17 24.32 28.00
N THR A 51 -42.00 24.95 27.98
CA THR A 51 -41.36 25.41 26.73
C THR A 51 -41.08 24.22 25.81
N LEU A 52 -40.53 23.14 26.35
CA LEU A 52 -40.24 21.92 25.59
C LEU A 52 -41.51 21.28 25.01
N VAL A 53 -42.60 21.19 25.79
CA VAL A 53 -43.90 20.70 25.32
C VAL A 53 -44.43 21.54 24.16
N ARG A 54 -44.29 22.87 24.22
CA ARG A 54 -44.70 23.76 23.12
C ARG A 54 -43.86 23.54 21.85
N LEU A 55 -42.54 23.38 21.98
CA LEU A 55 -41.64 23.11 20.85
C LEU A 55 -41.97 21.78 20.15
N VAL A 56 -42.22 20.73 20.95
CA VAL A 56 -42.59 19.41 20.42
C VAL A 56 -43.99 19.40 19.80
N ALA A 57 -44.95 20.16 20.36
CA ALA A 57 -46.31 20.24 19.83
C ALA A 57 -46.45 21.17 18.61
N GLY A 58 -45.58 22.17 18.47
CA GLY A 58 -45.63 23.18 17.41
C GLY A 58 -44.83 22.83 16.13
N SER A 59 -43.99 21.81 16.17
CA SER A 59 -43.12 21.45 15.04
C SER A 59 -43.85 20.54 14.03
N GLN A 60 -43.93 20.97 12.77
CA GLN A 60 -44.41 20.13 11.65
C GLN A 60 -43.36 19.10 11.18
N GLN A 61 -42.11 19.22 11.64
CA GLN A 61 -41.00 18.31 11.34
C GLN A 61 -40.83 17.28 12.47
N GLN A 62 -40.41 16.06 12.12
CA GLN A 62 -40.05 15.03 13.10
C GLN A 62 -38.94 15.58 14.00
N VAL A 63 -39.21 15.68 15.30
CA VAL A 63 -38.25 16.12 16.32
C VAL A 63 -37.37 14.93 16.70
N TYR A 64 -36.08 15.18 16.95
CA TYR A 64 -35.15 14.17 17.43
C TYR A 64 -35.48 13.75 18.87
N ASP A 65 -36.05 12.56 19.03
CA ASP A 65 -36.78 12.15 20.22
C ASP A 65 -35.95 11.43 21.28
N ARG A 66 -34.91 10.70 20.86
CA ARG A 66 -34.01 9.92 21.74
C ARG A 66 -33.43 10.73 22.91
N PRO A 67 -32.78 11.90 22.71
CA PRO A 67 -32.27 12.69 23.83
C PRO A 67 -33.41 13.21 24.72
N ILE A 68 -34.57 13.55 24.14
CA ILE A 68 -35.75 14.03 24.89
C ILE A 68 -36.22 12.94 25.85
N ARG A 69 -36.45 11.72 25.35
CA ARG A 69 -36.92 10.60 26.17
C ARG A 69 -35.94 10.29 27.30
N ARG A 70 -34.65 10.27 27.01
CA ARG A 70 -33.62 9.95 28.02
C ARG A 70 -33.53 11.01 29.12
N VAL A 71 -33.51 12.29 28.76
CA VAL A 71 -33.49 13.41 29.73
C VAL A 71 -34.78 13.44 30.54
N VAL A 72 -35.94 13.32 29.89
CA VAL A 72 -37.26 13.38 30.56
C VAL A 72 -37.45 12.21 31.53
N ALA A 73 -36.97 11.01 31.19
CA ALA A 73 -37.01 9.87 32.09
C ALA A 73 -36.21 10.09 33.39
N ASP A 74 -35.00 10.67 33.29
CA ASP A 74 -34.19 10.97 34.48
C ASP A 74 -34.78 12.11 35.31
N VAL A 75 -35.25 13.17 34.63
CA VAL A 75 -35.98 14.29 35.25
C VAL A 75 -37.18 13.78 36.05
N ARG A 76 -37.99 12.90 35.46
CA ARG A 76 -39.16 12.31 36.13
C ARG A 76 -38.77 11.52 37.37
N LYS A 77 -37.72 10.68 37.27
CA LYS A 77 -37.21 9.90 38.40
C LYS A 77 -36.73 10.80 39.54
N ASN A 78 -36.08 11.92 39.22
CA ASN A 78 -35.61 12.90 40.21
C ASN A 78 -36.78 13.69 40.83
N LEU A 79 -37.79 14.05 40.04
CA LEU A 79 -39.03 14.66 40.53
C LEU A 79 -39.81 13.74 41.47
N ASP A 80 -39.95 12.45 41.13
CA ASP A 80 -40.62 11.46 41.98
C ASP A 80 -39.89 11.26 43.32
N ARG A 81 -38.55 11.24 43.30
CA ARG A 81 -37.73 11.22 44.52
C ARG A 81 -37.97 12.47 45.37
N ALA A 82 -37.96 13.65 44.77
CA ALA A 82 -38.24 14.91 45.46
C ALA A 82 -39.64 14.92 46.07
N LEU A 83 -40.64 14.49 45.31
CA LEU A 83 -42.04 14.42 45.74
C LEU A 83 -42.24 13.41 46.86
N SER A 84 -41.53 12.28 46.86
CA SER A 84 -41.54 11.32 47.96
C SER A 84 -40.95 11.90 49.25
N LEU A 85 -39.91 12.74 49.17
CA LEU A 85 -39.29 13.40 50.31
C LEU A 85 -40.22 14.48 50.89
N VAL A 86 -40.76 15.35 50.03
CA VAL A 86 -41.66 16.45 50.43
C VAL A 86 -42.96 15.90 51.03
N ARG A 87 -43.52 14.80 50.50
CA ARG A 87 -44.71 14.13 51.09
C ARG A 87 -44.47 13.63 52.51
N LYS A 88 -43.24 13.25 52.88
CA LYS A 88 -42.92 12.86 54.27
C LYS A 88 -42.96 14.05 55.23
N CYS A 89 -42.82 15.28 54.71
CA CYS A 89 -42.86 16.54 55.48
C CYS A 89 -44.27 17.11 55.71
N ARG A 90 -45.31 16.45 55.16
CA ARG A 90 -46.73 16.82 55.28
C ARG A 90 -47.43 16.21 56.51
N ARG A 91 -46.91 15.12 57.07
CA ARG A 91 -47.63 14.29 58.07
C ARG A 91 -47.40 14.74 59.51
N ASP A 92 -48.42 15.34 60.11
CA ASP A 92 -48.58 15.44 61.57
C ASP A 92 -49.01 14.07 62.12
N ASN A 93 -48.09 13.33 62.74
CA ASN A 93 -48.42 12.40 63.81
C ASN A 93 -47.17 12.09 64.64
N VAL A 94 -47.20 12.52 65.91
CA VAL A 94 -46.10 12.48 66.88
C VAL A 94 -45.56 11.05 67.08
N LEU A 95 -46.39 10.03 66.90
CA LEU A 95 -46.04 8.61 67.10
C LEU A 95 -45.25 7.95 65.96
N ARG A 96 -45.03 8.61 64.80
CA ARG A 96 -44.15 8.09 63.72
C ARG A 96 -42.85 8.86 63.52
N ARG A 97 -42.60 9.95 64.28
CA ARG A 97 -41.31 10.67 64.23
C ARG A 97 -40.10 9.78 64.56
N VAL A 98 -40.33 8.64 65.23
CA VAL A 98 -39.27 7.68 65.60
C VAL A 98 -38.81 6.80 64.42
N CYS A 99 -39.54 6.70 63.30
CA CYS A 99 -39.21 5.74 62.24
C CYS A 99 -38.83 6.34 60.88
N THR A 100 -38.73 7.66 60.73
CA THR A 100 -38.17 8.27 59.51
C THR A 100 -37.24 9.42 59.87
N ILE A 101 -35.96 9.13 60.04
CA ILE A 101 -34.90 10.14 60.16
C ILE A 101 -34.72 10.77 58.79
N ILE A 102 -35.27 11.97 58.58
CA ILE A 102 -34.97 12.80 57.40
C ILE A 102 -33.80 13.69 57.80
N ASN A 103 -32.68 13.58 57.08
CA ASN A 103 -31.48 14.38 57.34
C ASN A 103 -31.44 15.59 56.39
N ALA A 104 -30.86 16.71 56.83
CA ALA A 104 -30.54 17.86 55.96
C ALA A 104 -29.68 17.45 54.74
N ALA A 105 -28.90 16.38 54.86
CA ALA A 105 -28.17 15.78 53.75
C ALA A 105 -29.07 15.19 52.63
N ASP A 106 -30.29 14.77 52.96
CA ASP A 106 -31.25 14.23 51.98
C ASP A 106 -31.85 15.35 51.12
N PHE A 107 -32.15 16.50 51.74
CA PHE A 107 -32.57 17.70 51.02
C PHE A 107 -31.48 18.22 50.10
N ARG A 108 -30.22 18.31 50.57
CA ARG A 108 -29.09 18.71 49.72
C ARG A 108 -28.89 17.80 48.51
N ARG A 109 -29.06 16.48 48.68
CA ARG A 109 -29.02 15.52 47.55
C ARG A 109 -30.15 15.74 46.55
N VAL A 110 -31.37 15.90 47.03
CA VAL A 110 -32.54 16.15 46.15
C VAL A 110 -32.40 17.47 45.40
N VAL A 111 -31.97 18.54 46.07
CA VAL A 111 -31.70 19.83 45.42
C VAL A 111 -30.62 19.67 44.35
N GLY A 112 -29.52 18.97 44.64
CA GLY A 112 -28.48 18.67 43.65
C GLY A 112 -28.99 17.86 42.44
N PHE A 113 -29.88 16.88 42.65
CA PHE A 113 -30.51 16.14 41.54
C PHE A 113 -31.44 17.03 40.69
N LEU A 114 -32.19 17.95 41.31
CA LEU A 114 -33.06 18.89 40.59
C LEU A 114 -32.24 19.96 39.84
N GLU A 115 -31.12 20.41 40.40
CA GLU A 115 -30.17 21.30 39.71
C GLU A 115 -29.52 20.62 38.51
N SER A 116 -29.12 19.36 38.64
CA SER A 116 -28.68 18.52 37.52
C SER A 116 -29.75 18.43 36.44
N SER A 117 -30.99 18.10 36.83
CA SER A 117 -32.14 17.98 35.94
C SER A 117 -32.46 19.31 35.23
N ASN A 118 -32.31 20.44 35.91
CA ASN A 118 -32.42 21.77 35.32
C ASN A 118 -31.31 22.03 34.29
N GLY A 119 -30.07 21.61 34.57
CA GLY A 119 -28.98 21.65 33.61
C GLY A 119 -29.29 20.84 32.34
N ASP A 120 -29.82 19.62 32.50
CA ASP A 120 -30.12 18.71 31.39
C ASP A 120 -31.22 19.25 30.47
N VAL A 121 -32.33 19.74 31.04
CA VAL A 121 -33.42 20.33 30.24
C VAL A 121 -32.98 21.67 29.62
N LYS A 122 -32.07 22.42 30.27
CA LYS A 122 -31.55 23.68 29.71
C LYS A 122 -30.68 23.42 28.50
N TRP A 123 -29.79 22.43 28.60
CA TRP A 123 -28.98 21.97 27.48
C TRP A 123 -29.88 21.50 26.34
N LEU A 124 -30.90 20.70 26.64
CA LEU A 124 -31.82 20.20 25.63
C LEU A 124 -32.55 21.34 24.91
N LEU A 125 -33.04 22.34 25.63
CA LEU A 125 -33.64 23.54 25.03
C LEU A 125 -32.64 24.28 24.13
N SER A 126 -31.36 24.39 24.52
CA SER A 126 -30.35 25.04 23.66
C SER A 126 -30.02 24.28 22.37
N VAL A 127 -30.22 22.96 22.34
CA VAL A 127 -30.07 22.16 21.10
C VAL A 127 -31.24 22.40 20.14
N PHE A 128 -32.43 22.70 20.67
CA PHE A 128 -33.67 22.88 19.88
C PHE A 128 -34.04 24.34 19.60
N ASP A 129 -33.42 25.32 20.27
CA ASP A 129 -33.68 26.75 20.08
C ASP A 129 -32.84 27.30 18.91
N GLY A 130 -33.44 27.36 17.73
CA GLY A 130 -32.78 27.79 16.49
C GLY A 130 -32.82 29.30 16.20
N ASP A 131 -33.32 30.13 17.13
CA ASP A 131 -33.62 31.56 16.88
C ASP A 131 -33.08 32.51 17.97
N GLY A 132 -31.92 32.19 18.56
CA GLY A 132 -31.19 33.10 19.43
C GLY A 132 -30.52 34.22 18.64
N GLY A 133 -31.21 35.35 18.49
CA GLY A 133 -30.74 36.56 17.82
C GLY A 133 -29.57 37.27 18.52
N ASP A 134 -28.38 36.68 18.48
CA ASP A 134 -27.13 37.42 18.58
C ASP A 134 -26.17 36.93 17.48
N GLY A 135 -25.68 37.86 16.67
CA GLY A 135 -24.99 37.56 15.42
C GLY A 135 -23.71 36.75 15.63
N GLY A 136 -23.78 35.44 15.40
CA GLY A 136 -22.59 34.59 15.47
C GLY A 136 -22.84 33.09 15.45
N GLY A 137 -23.39 32.57 14.34
CA GLY A 137 -23.31 31.14 13.96
C GLY A 137 -24.22 30.18 14.74
N GLY A 138 -24.96 29.33 14.01
CA GLY A 138 -25.65 28.15 14.56
C GLY A 138 -24.63 27.11 15.06
N GLY A 139 -23.96 27.43 16.16
CA GLY A 139 -22.83 26.67 16.70
C GLY A 139 -23.29 25.55 17.61
N ILE A 140 -22.61 24.40 17.47
CA ILE A 140 -22.67 23.25 18.36
C ILE A 140 -22.64 23.73 19.82
N VAL A 141 -23.64 23.34 20.62
CA VAL A 141 -23.69 23.67 22.04
C VAL A 141 -22.50 23.00 22.76
N ILE A 142 -21.48 23.79 23.11
CA ILE A 142 -20.23 23.34 23.77
C ILE A 142 -20.47 22.95 25.25
N SER A 143 -21.61 23.30 25.84
CA SER A 143 -21.90 22.93 27.24
C SER A 143 -22.26 21.45 27.38
N LEU A 144 -21.58 20.74 28.28
CA LEU A 144 -21.87 19.34 28.63
C LEU A 144 -23.08 19.26 29.59
N PRO A 145 -24.14 18.48 29.28
CA PRO A 145 -25.25 18.25 30.19
C PRO A 145 -24.82 17.33 31.35
N PRO A 146 -25.26 17.60 32.59
CA PRO A 146 -24.98 16.77 33.74
C PRO A 146 -25.22 15.26 33.56
N ILE A 147 -26.27 14.87 32.82
CA ILE A 147 -26.65 13.46 32.55
C ILE A 147 -25.55 12.65 31.85
N ALA A 148 -24.64 13.33 31.15
CA ALA A 148 -23.61 12.71 30.34
C ALA A 148 -22.19 13.09 30.78
N THR A 149 -22.03 13.52 32.04
CA THR A 149 -20.70 13.85 32.61
C THR A 149 -19.71 12.68 32.47
N ASN A 150 -20.19 11.43 32.51
CA ASN A 150 -19.37 10.23 32.38
C ASN A 150 -19.00 9.89 30.92
N ASP A 151 -19.80 10.34 29.95
CA ASP A 151 -19.62 10.04 28.52
C ASP A 151 -19.80 11.34 27.69
N PRO A 152 -18.75 12.18 27.60
CA PRO A 152 -18.84 13.51 26.97
C PRO A 152 -19.10 13.47 25.46
N ILE A 153 -18.90 12.31 24.82
CA ILE A 153 -19.14 12.09 23.39
C ILE A 153 -20.64 11.99 23.08
N LEU A 154 -21.44 11.47 24.02
CA LEU A 154 -22.87 11.23 23.81
C LEU A 154 -23.67 12.52 23.54
N PRO A 155 -23.50 13.62 24.30
CA PRO A 155 -24.14 14.91 24.02
C PRO A 155 -23.68 15.52 22.69
N TRP A 156 -22.40 15.33 22.33
CA TRP A 156 -21.88 15.83 21.05
C TRP A 156 -22.56 15.11 19.89
N VAL A 157 -22.70 13.77 19.95
CA VAL A 157 -23.46 13.01 18.95
C VAL A 157 -24.90 13.48 18.89
N TRP A 158 -25.58 13.69 20.03
CA TRP A 158 -26.95 14.20 20.04
C TRP A 158 -27.09 15.56 19.37
N SER A 159 -26.21 16.51 19.67
CA SER A 159 -26.22 17.85 19.05
C SER A 159 -25.99 17.76 17.54
N LEU A 160 -25.03 16.95 17.09
CA LEU A 160 -24.73 16.82 15.66
C LEU A 160 -25.86 16.14 14.89
N VAL A 161 -26.46 15.07 15.43
CA VAL A 161 -27.61 14.41 14.80
C VAL A 161 -28.81 15.35 14.72
N ALA A 162 -29.07 16.14 15.77
CA ALA A 162 -30.10 17.17 15.75
C ALA A 162 -29.84 18.22 14.64
N SER A 163 -28.59 18.70 14.50
CA SER A 163 -28.20 19.63 13.45
C SER A 163 -28.37 19.07 12.03
N VAL A 164 -28.06 17.78 11.81
CA VAL A 164 -28.30 17.12 10.51
C VAL A 164 -29.81 17.05 10.18
N GLN A 165 -30.65 16.83 11.19
CA GLN A 165 -32.10 16.69 11.02
C GLN A 165 -32.81 18.04 10.84
N MET A 166 -32.42 19.05 11.62
CA MET A 166 -33.18 20.29 11.83
C MET A 166 -32.46 21.56 11.34
N GLY A 167 -31.14 21.51 11.09
CA GLY A 167 -30.33 22.67 10.71
C GLY A 167 -30.58 23.18 9.28
N LYS A 168 -29.99 24.32 8.92
CA LYS A 168 -29.96 24.80 7.53
C LYS A 168 -29.01 23.93 6.71
N VAL A 169 -29.08 23.99 5.38
CA VAL A 169 -28.27 23.14 4.48
C VAL A 169 -26.77 23.17 4.83
N VAL A 170 -26.21 24.34 5.14
CA VAL A 170 -24.81 24.50 5.55
C VAL A 170 -24.51 23.80 6.88
N ASP A 171 -25.37 24.00 7.88
CA ASP A 171 -25.22 23.39 9.21
C ASP A 171 -25.33 21.86 9.14
N LYS A 172 -26.18 21.34 8.24
CA LYS A 172 -26.31 19.89 7.99
C LYS A 172 -25.04 19.29 7.42
N ILE A 173 -24.40 19.97 6.47
CA ILE A 173 -23.15 19.51 5.85
C ILE A 173 -22.03 19.49 6.90
N GLU A 174 -21.89 20.59 7.66
CA GLU A 174 -20.86 20.70 8.69
C GLU A 174 -21.06 19.66 9.80
N ALA A 175 -22.31 19.49 10.26
CA ALA A 175 -22.63 18.47 11.26
C ALA A 175 -22.37 17.04 10.75
N ALA A 176 -22.66 16.76 9.48
CA ALA A 176 -22.34 15.46 8.87
C ALA A 176 -20.82 15.23 8.78
N ASN A 177 -20.03 16.23 8.38
CA ASN A 177 -18.57 16.13 8.33
C ASN A 177 -17.97 15.86 9.71
N GLN A 178 -18.46 16.56 10.74
CA GLN A 178 -18.02 16.36 12.13
C GLN A 178 -18.41 14.98 12.67
N LEU A 179 -19.61 14.50 12.36
CA LEU A 179 -20.00 13.10 12.65
C LEU A 179 -19.10 12.09 11.95
N GLY A 180 -18.70 12.38 10.71
CA GLY A 180 -17.76 11.56 9.93
C GLY A 180 -16.39 11.47 10.59
N SER A 181 -15.85 12.60 11.04
CA SER A 181 -14.57 12.64 11.77
C SER A 181 -14.67 11.85 13.08
N LEU A 182 -15.74 12.08 13.85
CA LEU A 182 -15.95 11.40 15.13
C LEU A 182 -16.10 9.88 14.95
N ALA A 183 -16.76 9.46 13.88
CA ALA A 183 -16.89 8.06 13.50
C ALA A 183 -15.55 7.45 13.02
N GLY A 184 -14.68 8.24 12.40
CA GLY A 184 -13.35 7.82 11.95
C GLY A 184 -12.39 7.48 13.10
N ASP A 185 -12.50 8.18 14.23
CA ASP A 185 -11.55 8.07 15.34
C ASP A 185 -11.62 6.75 16.12
N ASN A 186 -12.84 6.22 16.36
CA ASN A 186 -13.02 5.05 17.22
C ASN A 186 -14.30 4.28 16.90
N ASP A 187 -14.23 2.93 16.93
CA ASP A 187 -15.40 2.08 16.74
C ASP A 187 -16.49 2.27 17.83
N ARG A 188 -16.08 2.61 19.06
CA ARG A 188 -17.02 2.99 20.13
C ARG A 188 -17.91 4.17 19.71
N ASN A 189 -17.35 5.15 19.01
CA ASN A 189 -18.10 6.32 18.56
C ASN A 189 -19.08 5.95 17.46
N LYS A 190 -18.67 5.08 16.51
CA LYS A 190 -19.56 4.55 15.47
C LYS A 190 -20.76 3.86 16.09
N LYS A 191 -20.55 3.03 17.12
CA LYS A 191 -21.63 2.38 17.85
C LYS A 191 -22.58 3.39 18.50
N ILE A 192 -22.06 4.40 19.19
CA ILE A 192 -22.89 5.46 19.79
C ILE A 192 -23.71 6.19 18.73
N ILE A 193 -23.14 6.54 17.59
CA ILE A 193 -23.85 7.23 16.49
C ILE A 193 -25.01 6.38 15.95
N VAL A 194 -24.80 5.07 15.78
CA VAL A 194 -25.85 4.15 15.31
C VAL A 194 -26.91 3.93 16.38
N ASP A 195 -26.51 3.64 17.62
CA ASP A 195 -27.41 3.39 18.76
C ASP A 195 -28.30 4.60 19.06
N GLU A 196 -27.79 5.81 18.86
CA GLU A 196 -28.51 7.06 19.03
C GLU A 196 -29.30 7.49 17.78
N GLY A 197 -29.34 6.69 16.71
CA GLY A 197 -30.22 6.95 15.56
C GLY A 197 -29.71 8.01 14.59
N GLY A 198 -28.39 8.08 14.39
CA GLY A 198 -27.78 8.98 13.39
C GLY A 198 -28.02 8.56 11.93
N VAL A 199 -28.40 7.30 11.67
CA VAL A 199 -28.56 6.75 10.30
C VAL A 199 -29.75 7.35 9.53
N PRO A 200 -30.98 7.42 10.06
CA PRO A 200 -32.12 7.97 9.32
C PRO A 200 -31.94 9.44 8.87
N PRO A 201 -31.41 10.36 9.71
CA PRO A 201 -31.13 11.73 9.27
C PRO A 201 -30.10 11.80 8.13
N LEU A 202 -29.06 10.96 8.17
CA LEU A 202 -28.06 10.87 7.10
C LEU A 202 -28.67 10.33 5.79
N LEU A 203 -29.53 9.31 5.86
CA LEU A 203 -30.25 8.80 4.68
C LEU A 203 -31.20 9.85 4.09
N LYS A 204 -31.85 10.65 4.94
CA LYS A 204 -32.69 11.77 4.49
C LYS A 204 -31.87 12.86 3.81
N LEU A 205 -30.69 13.19 4.35
CA LEU A 205 -29.75 14.13 3.72
C LEU A 205 -29.22 13.59 2.38
N LEU A 206 -28.96 12.29 2.30
CA LEU A 206 -28.55 11.63 1.05
C LEU A 206 -29.66 11.66 -0.02
N LYS A 207 -30.93 11.48 0.38
CA LYS A 207 -32.08 11.55 -0.52
C LYS A 207 -32.36 12.98 -1.02
N ASP A 208 -31.97 13.99 -0.26
CA ASP A 208 -32.20 15.39 -0.62
C ASP A 208 -31.24 15.84 -1.74
N GLY A 209 -31.74 15.84 -2.97
CA GLY A 209 -30.99 16.28 -4.16
C GLY A 209 -30.71 17.78 -4.21
N SER A 210 -31.06 18.55 -3.18
CA SER A 210 -30.87 20.01 -3.15
C SER A 210 -29.40 20.43 -3.04
N SER A 211 -28.52 19.59 -2.46
CA SER A 211 -27.09 19.87 -2.34
C SER A 211 -26.24 18.63 -2.61
N PRO A 212 -25.40 18.62 -3.67
CA PRO A 212 -24.51 17.50 -3.94
C PRO A 212 -23.43 17.33 -2.87
N GLU A 213 -22.99 18.43 -2.24
CA GLU A 213 -22.03 18.39 -1.12
C GLU A 213 -22.63 17.70 0.11
N GLY A 214 -23.90 17.97 0.41
CA GLY A 214 -24.64 17.27 1.47
C GLY A 214 -24.77 15.78 1.22
N GLN A 215 -25.04 15.38 -0.03
CA GLN A 215 -25.08 13.97 -0.43
C GLN A 215 -23.71 13.28 -0.27
N VAL A 216 -22.62 13.95 -0.66
CA VAL A 216 -21.25 13.42 -0.52
C VAL A 216 -20.88 13.22 0.95
N SER A 217 -21.15 14.21 1.80
CA SER A 217 -20.89 14.10 3.24
C SER A 217 -21.71 12.97 3.86
N ALA A 218 -23.02 12.90 3.57
CA ALA A 218 -23.89 11.84 4.08
C ALA A 218 -23.41 10.43 3.65
N ALA A 219 -23.09 10.24 2.37
CA ALA A 219 -22.59 8.96 1.85
C ALA A 219 -21.25 8.57 2.49
N SER A 220 -20.36 9.54 2.73
CA SER A 220 -19.06 9.30 3.36
C SER A 220 -19.21 8.86 4.81
N VAL A 221 -20.11 9.47 5.59
CA VAL A 221 -20.39 9.06 6.96
C VAL A 221 -20.99 7.65 6.99
N LEU A 222 -21.98 7.37 6.14
CA LEU A 222 -22.59 6.03 6.05
C LEU A 222 -21.56 4.95 5.66
N LYS A 223 -20.59 5.27 4.80
CA LYS A 223 -19.48 4.37 4.45
C LYS A 223 -18.62 4.06 5.67
N VAL A 224 -18.29 5.07 6.49
CA VAL A 224 -17.48 4.89 7.70
C VAL A 224 -18.23 4.11 8.78
N LEU A 225 -19.55 4.24 8.85
CA LEU A 225 -20.40 3.45 9.77
C LEU A 225 -20.56 1.98 9.32
N SER A 226 -20.45 1.70 8.02
CA SER A 226 -20.56 0.36 7.42
C SER A 226 -19.27 -0.46 7.61
N CYS A 227 -18.94 -0.81 8.86
CA CYS A 227 -17.77 -1.63 9.20
C CYS A 227 -18.11 -3.05 9.68
N ASP A 228 -19.33 -3.28 10.15
CA ASP A 228 -19.77 -4.56 10.70
C ASP A 228 -21.17 -4.90 10.19
N GLU A 229 -21.52 -6.19 10.22
CA GLU A 229 -22.83 -6.71 9.79
C GLU A 229 -23.99 -6.00 10.50
N ASP A 230 -23.92 -5.85 11.84
CA ASP A 230 -24.98 -5.21 12.64
C ASP A 230 -25.24 -3.75 12.20
N LYS A 231 -24.18 -2.99 11.93
CA LYS A 231 -24.27 -1.57 11.53
C LYS A 231 -24.84 -1.44 10.12
N VAL A 232 -24.43 -2.33 9.21
CA VAL A 232 -25.01 -2.41 7.86
C VAL A 232 -26.48 -2.78 7.92
N ARG A 233 -26.86 -3.74 8.78
CA ARG A 233 -28.25 -4.15 8.97
C ARG A 233 -29.14 -3.01 9.47
N CYS A 234 -28.63 -2.15 10.35
CA CYS A 234 -29.33 -0.92 10.75
C CYS A 234 -29.64 -0.01 9.54
N ILE A 235 -28.68 0.19 8.64
CA ILE A 235 -28.89 0.99 7.41
C ILE A 235 -29.93 0.34 6.50
N VAL A 236 -29.90 -0.99 6.36
CA VAL A 236 -30.90 -1.74 5.55
C VAL A 236 -32.30 -1.61 6.14
N ASN A 237 -32.45 -1.76 7.46
CA ASN A 237 -33.73 -1.67 8.17
C ASN A 237 -34.37 -0.28 8.08
N ASP A 238 -33.55 0.78 8.04
CA ASP A 238 -34.00 2.17 7.91
C ASP A 238 -34.31 2.59 6.45
N VAL A 239 -34.62 1.64 5.57
CA VAL A 239 -34.93 1.86 4.14
C VAL A 239 -33.74 2.50 3.41
N GLY A 240 -32.50 2.17 3.81
CA GLY A 240 -31.29 2.71 3.19
C GLY A 240 -31.08 2.24 1.75
N VAL A 241 -31.37 0.97 1.46
CA VAL A 241 -31.12 0.38 0.14
C VAL A 241 -31.89 1.09 -0.99
N PRO A 242 -33.22 1.32 -0.90
CA PRO A 242 -33.93 2.06 -1.94
C PRO A 242 -33.42 3.48 -2.17
N VAL A 243 -33.03 4.19 -1.10
CA VAL A 243 -32.47 5.55 -1.19
C VAL A 243 -31.14 5.53 -1.92
N ILE A 244 -30.25 4.60 -1.58
CA ILE A 244 -28.92 4.45 -2.21
C ILE A 244 -29.07 4.16 -3.72
N VAL A 245 -29.99 3.27 -4.11
CA VAL A 245 -30.24 2.93 -5.53
C VAL A 245 -30.81 4.11 -6.32
N GLN A 246 -31.72 4.88 -5.72
CA GLN A 246 -32.28 6.07 -6.34
C GLN A 246 -31.20 7.13 -6.59
N VAL A 247 -30.38 7.43 -5.57
CA VAL A 247 -29.29 8.42 -5.66
C VAL A 247 -28.24 8.00 -6.68
N LEU A 248 -27.88 6.71 -6.75
CA LEU A 248 -26.96 6.20 -7.76
C LEU A 248 -27.45 6.46 -9.20
N SER A 249 -28.76 6.50 -9.43
CA SER A 249 -29.36 6.70 -10.76
C SER A 249 -29.50 8.19 -11.14
N ASP A 250 -29.86 9.02 -10.16
CA ASP A 250 -30.31 10.41 -10.40
C ASP A 250 -29.24 11.48 -10.08
N SER A 251 -28.24 11.18 -9.25
CA SER A 251 -27.25 12.17 -8.76
C SER A 251 -26.05 12.41 -9.69
N PRO A 252 -25.29 13.52 -9.49
CA PRO A 252 -24.05 13.78 -10.24
C PRO A 252 -22.95 12.77 -9.94
N VAL A 253 -21.97 12.65 -10.84
CA VAL A 253 -20.93 11.60 -10.81
C VAL A 253 -20.14 11.60 -9.51
N ARG A 254 -19.81 12.77 -8.97
CA ARG A 254 -19.12 12.89 -7.66
C ARG A 254 -19.86 12.21 -6.51
N VAL A 255 -21.20 12.29 -6.52
CA VAL A 255 -22.05 11.60 -5.54
C VAL A 255 -22.11 10.11 -5.86
N GLN A 256 -22.25 9.75 -7.14
CA GLN A 256 -22.29 8.35 -7.59
C GLN A 256 -21.04 7.56 -7.18
N ILE A 257 -19.85 8.17 -7.23
CA ILE A 257 -18.59 7.56 -6.75
C ILE A 257 -18.73 7.14 -5.28
N LYS A 258 -19.10 8.08 -4.41
CA LYS A 258 -19.23 7.81 -2.97
C LYS A 258 -20.32 6.79 -2.68
N VAL A 259 -21.45 6.89 -3.37
CA VAL A 259 -22.58 5.94 -3.24
C VAL A 259 -22.20 4.54 -3.74
N ALA A 260 -21.44 4.42 -4.83
CA ALA A 260 -20.93 3.13 -5.30
C ALA A 260 -19.97 2.49 -4.29
N THR A 261 -19.04 3.26 -3.70
CA THR A 261 -18.16 2.75 -2.63
C THR A 261 -18.92 2.36 -1.36
N LEU A 262 -20.05 3.03 -1.06
CA LEU A 262 -20.94 2.65 0.03
C LEU A 262 -21.62 1.30 -0.26
N VAL A 263 -22.11 1.09 -1.50
CA VAL A 263 -22.68 -0.20 -1.94
C VAL A 263 -21.64 -1.31 -1.80
N ALA A 264 -20.40 -1.07 -2.24
CA ALA A 264 -19.30 -2.03 -2.11
C ALA A 264 -19.07 -2.45 -0.65
N ARG A 265 -18.95 -1.47 0.26
CA ARG A 265 -18.77 -1.76 1.70
C ARG A 265 -19.94 -2.47 2.36
N MET A 266 -21.18 -2.07 2.05
CA MET A 266 -22.35 -2.74 2.61
C MET A 266 -22.45 -4.18 2.10
N ALA A 267 -22.15 -4.40 0.82
CA ALA A 267 -22.10 -5.73 0.24
C ALA A 267 -20.98 -6.59 0.84
N GLU A 268 -19.82 -6.03 1.17
CA GLU A 268 -18.71 -6.78 1.77
C GLU A 268 -19.06 -7.36 3.15
N HIS A 269 -19.79 -6.62 3.99
CA HIS A 269 -20.00 -6.96 5.40
C HIS A 269 -21.34 -7.66 5.70
N ASP A 270 -22.39 -7.53 4.87
CA ASP A 270 -23.69 -8.16 5.14
C ASP A 270 -24.27 -8.86 3.89
N PRO A 271 -24.46 -10.19 3.91
CA PRO A 271 -25.06 -10.92 2.79
C PRO A 271 -26.54 -10.52 2.57
N VAL A 272 -27.26 -10.08 3.61
CA VAL A 272 -28.66 -9.64 3.44
C VAL A 272 -28.74 -8.31 2.72
N ALA A 273 -27.81 -7.39 2.99
CA ALA A 273 -27.65 -6.19 2.19
C ALA A 273 -27.38 -6.53 0.72
N GLN A 274 -26.50 -7.50 0.42
CA GLN A 274 -26.24 -7.94 -0.96
C GLN A 274 -27.51 -8.40 -1.69
N GLU A 275 -28.36 -9.19 -1.03
CA GLU A 275 -29.61 -9.68 -1.61
C GLU A 275 -30.65 -8.56 -1.82
N GLU A 276 -30.78 -7.65 -0.86
CA GLU A 276 -31.74 -6.55 -0.94
C GLU A 276 -31.32 -5.53 -2.01
N PHE A 277 -30.01 -5.25 -2.14
CA PHE A 277 -29.47 -4.46 -3.25
C PHE A 277 -29.78 -5.08 -4.61
N ALA A 278 -29.63 -6.40 -4.70
CA ALA A 278 -29.99 -7.12 -5.90
C ALA A 278 -31.49 -7.01 -6.18
N ARG A 279 -32.35 -7.21 -5.17
CA ARG A 279 -33.82 -7.09 -5.28
C ARG A 279 -34.24 -5.72 -5.81
N GLN A 280 -33.60 -4.65 -5.35
CA GLN A 280 -33.82 -3.28 -5.83
C GLN A 280 -33.14 -2.97 -7.18
N SER A 281 -32.57 -3.97 -7.86
CA SER A 281 -31.97 -3.87 -9.20
C SER A 281 -30.76 -2.93 -9.33
N VAL A 282 -29.94 -2.78 -8.28
CA VAL A 282 -28.74 -1.89 -8.28
C VAL A 282 -27.73 -2.23 -9.38
N ILE A 283 -27.69 -3.50 -9.82
CA ILE A 283 -26.75 -4.01 -10.83
C ILE A 283 -26.95 -3.29 -12.18
N LYS A 284 -28.18 -2.92 -12.55
CA LYS A 284 -28.47 -2.25 -13.83
C LYS A 284 -27.87 -0.84 -13.88
N PRO A 285 -28.08 0.06 -12.89
CA PRO A 285 -27.37 1.33 -12.80
C PRO A 285 -25.84 1.18 -12.83
N LEU A 286 -25.26 0.28 -12.03
CA LEU A 286 -23.81 0.08 -11.97
C LEU A 286 -23.21 -0.33 -13.32
N VAL A 287 -23.84 -1.29 -14.01
CA VAL A 287 -23.41 -1.73 -15.35
C VAL A 287 -23.58 -0.60 -16.37
N THR A 288 -24.63 0.21 -16.26
CA THR A 288 -24.85 1.35 -17.16
C THR A 288 -23.77 2.40 -17.00
N LEU A 289 -23.40 2.75 -15.76
CA LEU A 289 -22.32 3.70 -15.47
C LEU A 289 -20.95 3.18 -15.93
N LEU A 290 -20.70 1.88 -15.78
CA LEU A 290 -19.49 1.22 -16.27
C LEU A 290 -19.38 1.22 -17.81
N SER A 291 -20.52 1.24 -18.53
CA SER A 291 -20.57 1.08 -19.98
C SER A 291 -20.70 2.38 -20.78
N LEU A 292 -20.64 3.54 -20.12
CA LEU A 292 -20.83 4.86 -20.75
C LEU A 292 -19.88 5.16 -21.93
N ASP A 293 -18.66 4.60 -21.95
CA ASP A 293 -17.65 4.87 -22.99
C ASP A 293 -17.28 3.64 -23.84
N VAL A 294 -17.79 2.45 -23.51
CA VAL A 294 -17.27 1.16 -24.05
C VAL A 294 -17.74 0.88 -25.50
N PHE A 295 -18.75 1.61 -25.99
CA PHE A 295 -19.41 1.35 -27.28
C PHE A 295 -19.33 2.51 -28.29
N VAL A 296 -18.53 3.55 -28.00
CA VAL A 296 -18.39 4.71 -28.91
C VAL A 296 -17.37 4.45 -30.03
N ASP A 297 -16.38 3.57 -29.80
CA ASP A 297 -15.25 3.35 -30.73
C ASP A 297 -15.54 2.53 -32.00
N ASP A 298 -16.71 1.91 -32.15
CA ASP A 298 -17.03 1.12 -33.37
C ASP A 298 -17.56 1.99 -34.54
N LEU A 299 -17.56 3.32 -34.41
CA LEU A 299 -18.05 4.26 -35.44
C LEU A 299 -17.13 5.48 -35.61
N GLU A 300 -15.94 5.28 -36.17
CA GLU A 300 -15.18 6.35 -36.84
C GLU A 300 -14.98 5.97 -38.33
N PRO A 301 -15.51 6.75 -39.30
CA PRO A 301 -15.47 6.43 -40.72
C PRO A 301 -14.16 6.93 -41.35
N SER A 302 -13.21 6.04 -41.62
CA SER A 302 -12.00 6.39 -42.37
C SER A 302 -12.09 6.03 -43.86
N SER A 303 -12.18 7.10 -44.66
CA SER A 303 -11.65 7.26 -46.03
C SER A 303 -12.37 6.62 -47.25
N LYS A 304 -12.71 7.54 -48.16
CA LYS A 304 -13.06 7.42 -49.59
C LYS A 304 -12.64 6.13 -50.30
N GLN A 305 -13.59 5.35 -50.80
CA GLN A 305 -13.54 4.68 -52.12
C GLN A 305 -14.96 4.25 -52.58
N HIS A 306 -15.13 4.16 -53.90
CA HIS A 306 -16.37 4.35 -54.66
C HIS A 306 -17.55 3.41 -54.32
N SER A 307 -18.75 4.01 -54.36
CA SER A 307 -20.06 3.34 -54.33
C SER A 307 -20.27 2.48 -55.58
N SER A 308 -20.28 1.16 -55.40
CA SER A 308 -20.77 0.18 -56.38
C SER A 308 -22.09 -0.41 -55.88
N ILE A 309 -23.10 -0.43 -56.75
CA ILE A 309 -24.50 -0.86 -56.48
C ILE A 309 -24.59 -2.29 -55.91
N HIS A 310 -23.51 -3.08 -56.02
CA HIS A 310 -23.45 -4.43 -55.48
C HIS A 310 -23.37 -4.50 -53.94
N SER A 311 -22.92 -3.45 -53.24
CA SER A 311 -22.79 -3.44 -51.77
C SER A 311 -24.11 -3.16 -51.03
N LEU A 312 -25.10 -2.54 -51.69
CA LEU A 312 -26.42 -2.26 -51.11
C LEU A 312 -27.29 -3.51 -50.92
N VAL A 313 -27.06 -4.56 -51.72
CA VAL A 313 -27.86 -5.79 -51.65
C VAL A 313 -27.37 -6.73 -50.52
N GLN A 314 -26.10 -6.63 -50.11
CA GLN A 314 -25.55 -7.43 -49.01
C GLN A 314 -25.92 -6.89 -47.62
N MET A 315 -26.07 -5.56 -47.46
CA MET A 315 -26.47 -4.96 -46.18
C MET A 315 -27.92 -5.27 -45.75
N ASN A 316 -28.76 -5.74 -46.67
CA ASN A 316 -30.15 -6.14 -46.38
C ASN A 316 -30.30 -7.61 -45.97
N LYS A 317 -29.20 -8.37 -45.92
CA LYS A 317 -29.21 -9.79 -45.53
C LYS A 317 -28.85 -10.04 -44.06
N ASP A 318 -28.41 -9.01 -43.32
CA ASP A 318 -28.00 -9.16 -41.92
C ASP A 318 -29.18 -9.00 -40.94
N PRO A 319 -29.63 -10.07 -40.26
CA PRO A 319 -30.72 -10.00 -39.28
C PRO A 319 -30.36 -9.16 -38.04
N VAL A 320 -29.07 -8.93 -37.77
CA VAL A 320 -28.56 -8.18 -36.62
C VAL A 320 -28.81 -6.67 -36.76
N SER A 321 -28.63 -6.11 -37.97
CA SER A 321 -28.85 -4.68 -38.26
C SER A 321 -30.34 -4.31 -38.19
N LYS A 322 -31.22 -5.23 -38.63
CA LYS A 322 -32.67 -5.06 -38.62
C LYS A 322 -33.26 -5.13 -37.21
N ALA A 323 -32.74 -6.03 -36.38
CA ALA A 323 -33.05 -6.09 -34.95
C ALA A 323 -32.60 -4.81 -34.22
N TYR A 324 -31.44 -4.25 -34.56
CA TYR A 324 -30.89 -3.05 -33.92
C TYR A 324 -31.69 -1.76 -34.23
N LYS A 325 -32.16 -1.57 -35.46
CA LYS A 325 -33.03 -0.42 -35.82
C LYS A 325 -34.44 -0.54 -35.23
N SER A 326 -34.99 -1.76 -35.15
CA SER A 326 -36.29 -2.00 -34.52
C SER A 326 -36.25 -1.80 -33.00
N PHE A 327 -35.12 -2.09 -32.35
CA PHE A 327 -34.97 -1.94 -30.89
C PHE A 327 -34.71 -0.48 -30.47
N LYS A 328 -34.02 0.32 -31.33
CA LYS A 328 -33.78 1.75 -31.06
C LYS A 328 -35.07 2.58 -31.06
N SER A 329 -36.15 2.13 -31.72
CA SER A 329 -37.46 2.80 -31.63
C SER A 329 -38.28 2.37 -30.42
N ASN A 330 -38.12 1.13 -29.92
CA ASN A 330 -38.86 0.63 -28.75
C ASN A 330 -38.33 1.17 -27.40
N VAL A 331 -37.03 1.49 -27.29
CA VAL A 331 -36.45 2.00 -26.02
C VAL A 331 -36.90 3.43 -25.69
N TYR A 332 -37.40 4.19 -26.67
CA TYR A 332 -37.93 5.55 -26.45
C TYR A 332 -39.45 5.61 -26.26
N SER A 333 -40.17 4.49 -26.38
CA SER A 333 -41.64 4.46 -26.29
C SER A 333 -42.21 3.77 -25.05
N GLU A 334 -41.41 3.03 -24.26
CA GLU A 334 -41.93 2.23 -23.14
C GLU A 334 -41.73 2.85 -21.73
N ILE A 335 -41.31 4.11 -21.61
CA ILE A 335 -41.23 4.84 -20.32
C ILE A 335 -42.21 6.02 -20.30
N GLY A 336 -43.40 5.84 -20.86
CA GLY A 336 -44.46 6.85 -20.85
C GLY A 336 -45.84 6.22 -20.90
N GLY A 337 -46.42 5.93 -19.74
CA GLY A 337 -47.84 5.56 -19.66
C GLY A 337 -48.32 5.13 -18.29
N SER A 338 -48.95 6.06 -17.57
CA SER A 338 -50.14 5.90 -16.68
C SER A 338 -49.98 6.64 -15.35
N GLY A 339 -50.35 7.92 -15.34
CA GLY A 339 -50.40 8.75 -14.14
C GLY A 339 -50.71 10.20 -14.49
N SER A 340 -52.00 10.52 -14.66
CA SER A 340 -52.52 11.86 -14.92
C SER A 340 -52.25 12.81 -13.74
N GLY A 341 -51.49 13.88 -13.98
CA GLY A 341 -51.29 14.96 -13.02
C GLY A 341 -50.39 16.06 -13.61
N SER A 342 -50.99 17.20 -13.93
CA SER A 342 -50.40 18.36 -14.60
C SER A 342 -49.32 19.04 -13.76
N GLY A 343 -48.14 19.34 -14.33
CA GLY A 343 -47.21 20.34 -13.76
C GLY A 343 -45.73 20.20 -14.11
N SER A 344 -45.25 21.08 -14.99
CA SER A 344 -43.89 21.67 -14.99
C SER A 344 -42.68 20.80 -15.36
N GLY A 345 -42.55 20.44 -16.65
CA GLY A 345 -41.32 19.88 -17.22
C GLY A 345 -40.37 20.95 -17.76
N SER A 346 -39.39 21.40 -16.97
CA SER A 346 -38.24 22.18 -17.47
C SER A 346 -36.88 21.89 -16.81
N GLY A 347 -36.79 21.02 -15.79
CA GLY A 347 -35.53 20.71 -15.10
C GLY A 347 -34.66 19.59 -15.71
N SER A 348 -35.24 18.72 -16.55
CA SER A 348 -34.58 17.46 -16.95
C SER A 348 -33.55 17.61 -18.09
N ARG A 349 -33.53 18.73 -18.82
CA ARG A 349 -32.54 18.95 -19.92
C ARG A 349 -31.22 19.56 -19.47
N ILE A 350 -31.13 20.14 -18.27
CA ILE A 350 -29.93 20.84 -17.81
C ILE A 350 -28.92 19.84 -17.19
N LEU A 351 -29.40 18.88 -16.39
CA LEU A 351 -28.56 17.82 -15.79
C LEU A 351 -27.86 16.91 -16.81
N LYS A 352 -28.44 16.77 -18.01
CA LYS A 352 -27.85 15.94 -19.08
C LYS A 352 -26.66 16.59 -19.76
N LYS A 353 -26.53 17.93 -19.66
CA LYS A 353 -25.44 18.71 -20.27
C LYS A 353 -24.22 18.84 -19.34
N GLU A 354 -24.39 18.63 -18.04
CA GLU A 354 -23.29 18.59 -17.06
C GLU A 354 -22.56 17.24 -17.05
N ARG A 355 -23.23 16.12 -17.38
CA ARG A 355 -22.63 14.76 -17.47
C ARG A 355 -21.50 14.66 -18.51
N ASP A 356 -21.51 15.52 -19.53
CA ASP A 356 -20.52 15.48 -20.61
C ASP A 356 -19.27 16.34 -20.33
N ASN A 357 -19.27 17.17 -19.27
CA ASN A 357 -18.25 18.21 -19.05
C ASN A 357 -17.28 17.91 -17.87
N GLU A 358 -17.28 16.69 -17.33
CA GLU A 358 -16.42 16.28 -16.22
C GLU A 358 -15.07 15.68 -16.69
N SER A 359 -14.03 15.85 -15.87
CA SER A 359 -12.66 15.41 -16.18
C SER A 359 -12.57 13.88 -16.38
N PRO A 360 -11.68 13.41 -17.28
CA PRO A 360 -11.51 11.98 -17.54
C PRO A 360 -11.10 11.18 -16.29
N GLU A 361 -10.38 11.82 -15.35
CA GLU A 361 -9.96 11.24 -14.08
C GLU A 361 -11.15 10.85 -13.18
N VAL A 362 -12.15 11.74 -13.04
CA VAL A 362 -13.35 11.49 -12.22
C VAL A 362 -14.21 10.38 -12.84
N LYS A 363 -14.26 10.30 -14.17
CA LYS A 363 -14.93 9.20 -14.88
C LYS A 363 -14.22 7.86 -14.66
N HIS A 364 -12.88 7.85 -14.62
CA HIS A 364 -12.12 6.65 -14.29
C HIS A 364 -12.37 6.20 -12.84
N GLU A 365 -12.35 7.13 -11.87
CA GLU A 365 -12.67 6.83 -10.45
C GLU A 365 -14.09 6.24 -10.28
N LEU A 366 -15.07 6.75 -11.04
CA LEU A 366 -16.42 6.17 -11.07
C LEU A 366 -16.42 4.73 -11.58
N LYS A 367 -15.68 4.45 -12.67
CA LYS A 367 -15.57 3.08 -13.22
C LYS A 367 -14.95 2.13 -12.21
N VAL A 368 -13.87 2.55 -11.51
CA VAL A 368 -13.21 1.76 -10.46
C VAL A 368 -14.21 1.43 -9.34
N SER A 369 -14.92 2.44 -8.84
CA SER A 369 -15.90 2.28 -7.76
C SER A 369 -17.09 1.39 -8.17
N CYS A 370 -17.54 1.48 -9.43
CA CYS A 370 -18.60 0.62 -9.94
C CYS A 370 -18.14 -0.83 -10.11
N ALA A 371 -16.90 -1.05 -10.57
CA ALA A 371 -16.32 -2.38 -10.69
C ALA A 371 -16.12 -3.04 -9.32
N GLU A 372 -15.65 -2.29 -8.31
CA GLU A 372 -15.53 -2.74 -6.93
C GLU A 372 -16.90 -3.14 -6.35
N ALA A 373 -17.93 -2.30 -6.54
CA ALA A 373 -19.28 -2.60 -6.09
C ALA A 373 -19.86 -3.86 -6.76
N LEU A 374 -19.62 -4.05 -8.07
CA LEU A 374 -20.05 -5.26 -8.78
C LEU A 374 -19.32 -6.51 -8.30
N TRP A 375 -18.03 -6.40 -7.98
CA TRP A 375 -17.26 -7.49 -7.40
C TRP A 375 -17.83 -7.92 -6.05
N MET A 376 -18.02 -6.98 -5.12
CA MET A 376 -18.54 -7.29 -3.78
C MET A 376 -19.97 -7.83 -3.82
N LEU A 377 -20.81 -7.36 -4.75
CA LEU A 377 -22.16 -7.91 -4.96
C LEU A 377 -22.15 -9.33 -5.55
N ALA A 378 -21.14 -9.67 -6.36
CA ALA A 378 -21.01 -10.99 -6.98
C ALA A 378 -20.40 -12.04 -6.04
N ARG A 379 -19.60 -11.60 -5.05
CA ARG A 379 -18.83 -12.45 -4.15
C ARG A 379 -19.73 -13.42 -3.38
N GLY A 380 -19.55 -14.71 -3.62
CA GLY A 380 -20.29 -15.77 -2.93
C GLY A 380 -21.79 -15.84 -3.18
N ASN A 381 -22.36 -15.02 -4.09
CA ASN A 381 -23.80 -14.96 -4.34
C ASN A 381 -24.17 -15.25 -5.81
N VAL A 382 -24.64 -16.48 -6.05
CA VAL A 382 -25.01 -16.97 -7.39
C VAL A 382 -26.17 -16.19 -8.03
N ALA A 383 -27.13 -15.71 -7.23
CA ALA A 383 -28.27 -14.95 -7.75
C ALA A 383 -27.81 -13.59 -8.32
N ASN A 384 -26.83 -12.97 -7.69
CA ASN A 384 -26.25 -11.71 -8.14
C ASN A 384 -25.37 -11.91 -9.37
N SER A 385 -24.53 -12.94 -9.38
CA SER A 385 -23.75 -13.32 -10.58
C SER A 385 -24.67 -13.56 -11.78
N ARG A 386 -25.82 -14.23 -11.60
CA ARG A 386 -26.83 -14.40 -12.66
C ARG A 386 -27.33 -13.06 -13.19
N ARG A 387 -27.76 -12.15 -12.32
CA ARG A 387 -28.25 -10.82 -12.71
C ARG A 387 -27.19 -9.99 -13.44
N ILE A 388 -25.91 -10.08 -13.04
CA ILE A 388 -24.81 -9.41 -13.75
C ILE A 388 -24.68 -9.99 -15.17
N THR A 389 -24.75 -11.31 -15.33
CA THR A 389 -24.65 -11.97 -16.65
C THR A 389 -25.86 -11.74 -17.57
N GLU A 390 -27.05 -11.48 -17.01
CA GLU A 390 -28.25 -11.13 -17.78
C GLU A 390 -28.18 -9.71 -18.36
N THR A 391 -27.35 -8.84 -17.79
CA THR A 391 -27.09 -7.50 -18.32
C THR A 391 -25.93 -7.51 -19.33
N LYS A 392 -25.62 -6.35 -19.92
CA LYS A 392 -24.39 -6.18 -20.72
C LYS A 392 -23.10 -6.24 -19.89
N GLY A 393 -23.19 -6.47 -18.58
CA GLY A 393 -22.07 -6.44 -17.63
C GLY A 393 -20.92 -7.36 -18.02
N LEU A 394 -21.21 -8.59 -18.46
CA LEU A 394 -20.17 -9.55 -18.83
C LEU A 394 -19.31 -9.06 -20.02
N LEU A 395 -19.95 -8.46 -21.03
CA LEU A 395 -19.25 -7.90 -22.18
C LEU A 395 -18.50 -6.61 -21.83
N SER A 396 -19.09 -5.76 -20.99
CA SER A 396 -18.45 -4.52 -20.54
C SER A 396 -17.19 -4.79 -19.71
N LEU A 397 -17.26 -5.75 -18.77
CA LEU A 397 -16.11 -6.17 -17.97
C LEU A 397 -14.98 -6.73 -18.85
N ALA A 398 -15.31 -7.60 -19.82
CA ALA A 398 -14.32 -8.18 -20.72
C ALA A 398 -13.63 -7.12 -21.60
N LYS A 399 -14.38 -6.15 -22.14
CA LYS A 399 -13.82 -5.05 -22.95
C LYS A 399 -12.97 -4.08 -22.13
N ILE A 400 -13.33 -3.82 -20.87
CA ILE A 400 -12.53 -2.96 -19.98
C ILE A 400 -11.20 -3.64 -19.64
N VAL A 401 -11.21 -4.94 -19.38
CA VAL A 401 -9.99 -5.74 -19.13
C VAL A 401 -9.03 -5.70 -20.33
N GLU A 402 -9.54 -5.56 -21.56
CA GLU A 402 -8.72 -5.45 -22.77
C GLU A 402 -8.07 -4.07 -22.95
N LYS A 403 -8.74 -2.99 -22.51
CA LYS A 403 -8.34 -1.60 -22.81
C LYS A 403 -7.64 -0.88 -21.67
N GLU A 404 -7.97 -1.20 -20.43
CA GLU A 404 -7.57 -0.44 -19.24
C GLU A 404 -6.59 -1.25 -18.38
N ASP A 405 -5.65 -0.57 -17.73
CA ASP A 405 -4.65 -1.18 -16.83
C ASP A 405 -4.81 -0.66 -15.38
N GLY A 406 -4.28 -1.41 -14.42
CA GLY A 406 -4.27 -1.04 -13.00
C GLY A 406 -5.48 -1.53 -12.20
N GLU A 407 -5.96 -0.72 -11.25
CA GLU A 407 -6.99 -1.10 -10.26
C GLU A 407 -8.34 -1.46 -10.91
N LEU A 408 -8.73 -0.75 -11.97
CA LEU A 408 -9.96 -1.03 -12.72
C LEU A 408 -9.94 -2.44 -13.34
N ARG A 409 -8.81 -2.82 -13.95
CA ARG A 409 -8.61 -4.15 -14.55
C ARG A 409 -8.64 -5.23 -13.47
N TYR A 410 -7.99 -4.99 -12.33
CA TYR A 410 -8.04 -5.91 -11.20
C TYR A 410 -9.46 -6.15 -10.69
N ASN A 411 -10.23 -5.09 -10.40
CA ASN A 411 -11.61 -5.22 -9.90
C ASN A 411 -12.52 -5.92 -10.91
N CYS A 412 -12.35 -5.63 -12.21
CA CYS A 412 -13.09 -6.32 -13.27
C CYS A 412 -12.73 -7.81 -13.36
N LEU A 413 -11.45 -8.17 -13.22
CA LEU A 413 -11.00 -9.56 -13.22
C LEU A 413 -11.50 -10.32 -12.00
N MET A 414 -11.46 -9.71 -10.82
CA MET A 414 -12.01 -10.32 -9.61
C MET A 414 -13.52 -10.55 -9.75
N THR A 415 -14.26 -9.60 -10.34
CA THR A 415 -15.68 -9.79 -10.65
C THR A 415 -15.90 -10.99 -11.60
N LEU A 416 -15.09 -11.11 -12.66
CA LEU A 416 -15.17 -12.22 -13.61
C LEU A 416 -14.81 -13.57 -12.95
N MET A 417 -13.83 -13.59 -12.05
CA MET A 417 -13.44 -14.77 -11.27
C MET A 417 -14.60 -15.25 -10.37
N GLU A 418 -15.26 -14.34 -9.66
CA GLU A 418 -16.43 -14.69 -8.83
C GLU A 418 -17.60 -15.21 -9.68
N ILE A 419 -17.88 -14.61 -10.84
CA ILE A 419 -18.93 -15.07 -11.76
C ILE A 419 -18.60 -16.47 -12.32
N THR A 420 -17.35 -16.72 -12.68
CA THR A 420 -16.91 -18.02 -13.20
C THR A 420 -16.94 -19.11 -12.13
N SER A 421 -16.51 -18.80 -10.90
CA SER A 421 -16.65 -19.67 -9.72
C SER A 421 -18.13 -19.99 -9.40
N ALA A 422 -19.01 -18.99 -9.47
CA ALA A 422 -20.45 -19.18 -9.32
C ALA A 422 -21.05 -20.06 -10.45
N ALA A 423 -20.53 -19.95 -11.68
CA ALA A 423 -20.94 -20.80 -12.80
C ALA A 423 -20.38 -22.22 -12.71
N GLU A 424 -19.25 -22.42 -12.02
CA GLU A 424 -18.73 -23.74 -11.70
C GLU A 424 -19.64 -24.46 -10.71
N SER A 425 -20.06 -23.77 -9.64
CA SER A 425 -20.96 -24.34 -8.63
C SER A 425 -22.43 -24.51 -9.10
N ASN A 426 -22.93 -23.67 -10.03
CA ASN A 426 -24.33 -23.73 -10.48
C ASN A 426 -24.48 -23.97 -12.00
N ALA A 427 -25.04 -25.14 -12.36
CA ALA A 427 -25.24 -25.56 -13.74
C ALA A 427 -26.22 -24.68 -14.54
N ASP A 428 -27.23 -24.07 -13.90
CA ASP A 428 -28.19 -23.20 -14.59
C ASP A 428 -27.55 -21.87 -14.97
N LEU A 429 -26.73 -21.31 -14.07
CA LEU A 429 -25.94 -20.11 -14.36
C LEU A 429 -24.96 -20.37 -15.50
N ARG A 430 -24.28 -21.53 -15.49
CA ARG A 430 -23.37 -21.94 -16.56
C ARG A 430 -24.05 -21.97 -17.92
N ARG A 431 -25.23 -22.60 -18.01
CA ARG A 431 -26.01 -22.69 -19.26
C ARG A 431 -26.58 -21.35 -19.71
N ALA A 432 -26.90 -20.45 -18.76
CA ALA A 432 -27.43 -19.13 -19.07
C ALA A 432 -26.34 -18.15 -19.55
N ALA A 433 -25.22 -18.06 -18.81
CA ALA A 433 -24.16 -17.07 -19.02
C ALA A 433 -23.14 -17.48 -20.09
N PHE A 434 -22.75 -18.76 -20.15
CA PHE A 434 -21.66 -19.25 -21.00
C PHE A 434 -22.16 -20.12 -22.17
N LYS A 435 -23.11 -19.59 -22.95
CA LYS A 435 -23.54 -20.24 -24.20
C LYS A 435 -22.41 -20.18 -25.24
N THR A 436 -22.19 -21.26 -25.97
CA THR A 436 -21.13 -21.39 -27.00
C THR A 436 -21.21 -20.32 -28.11
N ASN A 437 -22.40 -19.78 -28.35
CA ASN A 437 -22.64 -18.74 -29.36
C ASN A 437 -22.68 -17.31 -28.79
N SER A 438 -22.40 -17.12 -27.49
CA SER A 438 -22.43 -15.80 -26.85
C SER A 438 -21.11 -15.04 -27.05
N PRO A 439 -21.13 -13.85 -27.67
CA PRO A 439 -19.93 -13.01 -27.81
C PRO A 439 -19.30 -12.64 -26.46
N ALA A 440 -20.11 -12.47 -25.42
CA ALA A 440 -19.63 -12.14 -24.07
C ALA A 440 -18.88 -13.31 -23.44
N ALA A 441 -19.36 -14.54 -23.62
CA ALA A 441 -18.69 -15.75 -23.11
C ALA A 441 -17.36 -15.97 -23.83
N LYS A 442 -17.33 -15.78 -25.15
CA LYS A 442 -16.09 -15.87 -25.93
C LYS A 442 -15.07 -14.82 -25.50
N ALA A 443 -15.47 -13.56 -25.34
CA ALA A 443 -14.57 -12.50 -24.88
C ALA A 443 -13.97 -12.79 -23.49
N VAL A 444 -14.77 -13.28 -22.54
CA VAL A 444 -14.25 -13.65 -21.21
C VAL A 444 -13.26 -14.80 -21.28
N ILE A 445 -13.55 -15.84 -22.08
CA ILE A 445 -12.65 -16.98 -22.27
C ILE A 445 -11.36 -16.52 -22.95
N ASP A 446 -11.45 -15.71 -24.01
CA ASP A 446 -10.29 -15.19 -24.73
C ASP A 446 -9.40 -14.34 -23.80
N GLN A 447 -9.98 -13.52 -22.92
CA GLN A 447 -9.25 -12.74 -21.92
C GLN A 447 -8.62 -13.61 -20.82
N MET A 448 -9.34 -14.59 -20.27
CA MET A 448 -8.77 -15.53 -19.32
C MET A 448 -7.65 -16.36 -19.94
N LEU A 449 -7.79 -16.76 -21.21
CA LEU A 449 -6.79 -17.51 -21.94
C LEU A 449 -5.59 -16.64 -22.31
N TRP A 450 -5.79 -15.34 -22.57
CA TRP A 450 -4.71 -14.36 -22.69
C TRP A 450 -3.97 -14.18 -21.37
N ILE A 451 -4.65 -14.03 -20.23
CA ILE A 451 -4.03 -13.92 -18.89
C ILE A 451 -3.30 -15.20 -18.49
N ILE A 452 -3.89 -16.37 -18.72
CA ILE A 452 -3.21 -17.64 -18.49
C ILE A 452 -1.96 -17.71 -19.36
N LYS A 453 -2.07 -17.37 -20.64
CA LYS A 453 -0.90 -17.27 -21.52
C LYS A 453 0.08 -16.19 -21.08
N GLU A 454 -0.33 -15.12 -20.38
CA GLU A 454 0.51 -14.02 -19.89
C GLU A 454 1.21 -14.39 -18.56
N ILE A 455 0.56 -15.16 -17.70
CA ILE A 455 1.12 -15.76 -16.48
C ILE A 455 2.10 -16.88 -16.84
N ASP A 456 1.75 -17.69 -17.84
CA ASP A 456 2.60 -18.70 -18.45
C ASP A 456 3.54 -18.10 -19.51
N SER A 457 3.39 -16.80 -19.81
CA SER A 457 4.25 -16.13 -20.77
C SER A 457 5.62 -15.95 -20.15
N PRO A 458 6.68 -16.12 -20.96
CA PRO A 458 8.04 -15.81 -20.57
C PRO A 458 8.24 -14.31 -20.24
N ALA A 459 7.22 -13.46 -20.12
CA ALA A 459 7.34 -12.02 -19.86
C ALA A 459 7.58 -11.67 -18.37
N LYS A 460 6.88 -12.31 -17.42
CA LYS A 460 7.17 -12.16 -15.98
C LYS A 460 8.42 -12.93 -15.55
N LYS A 461 8.65 -14.11 -16.15
CA LYS A 461 9.97 -14.77 -16.12
C LYS A 461 11.05 -13.86 -16.70
N LYS A 462 10.83 -13.21 -17.85
CA LYS A 462 11.77 -12.22 -18.41
C LYS A 462 11.99 -11.01 -17.52
N MET A 463 11.02 -10.52 -16.75
CA MET A 463 11.26 -9.39 -15.83
C MET A 463 12.14 -9.78 -14.65
N ALA A 464 11.93 -10.96 -14.06
CA ALA A 464 12.80 -11.51 -13.00
C ALA A 464 14.17 -11.93 -13.56
N GLU A 465 14.21 -12.60 -14.71
CA GLU A 465 15.42 -12.94 -15.47
C GLU A 465 16.19 -11.68 -15.89
N GLN A 466 15.51 -10.59 -16.25
CA GLN A 466 16.17 -9.32 -16.57
C GLN A 466 16.84 -8.68 -15.35
N GLU A 467 16.37 -8.95 -14.14
CA GLU A 467 16.95 -8.41 -12.91
C GLU A 467 18.16 -9.25 -12.44
N SER A 468 18.06 -10.59 -12.50
CA SER A 468 19.21 -11.49 -12.29
C SER A 468 20.29 -11.29 -13.36
N ASP A 469 19.91 -11.13 -14.63
CA ASP A 469 20.84 -10.87 -15.73
C ASP A 469 21.57 -9.52 -15.53
N LYS A 470 20.86 -8.49 -15.04
CA LYS A 470 21.49 -7.22 -14.68
C LYS A 470 22.54 -7.40 -13.58
N ASN A 471 22.27 -8.23 -12.58
CA ASN A 471 23.23 -8.49 -11.49
C ASN A 471 24.50 -9.19 -12.01
N ILE A 472 24.36 -10.13 -12.94
CA ILE A 472 25.48 -10.82 -13.59
C ILE A 472 26.31 -9.83 -14.43
N GLU A 473 25.66 -8.97 -15.21
CA GLU A 473 26.37 -7.93 -16.00
C GLU A 473 27.06 -6.90 -15.10
N ILE A 474 26.44 -6.53 -13.97
CA ILE A 474 27.08 -5.69 -12.94
C ILE A 474 28.32 -6.39 -12.36
N TRP A 475 28.25 -7.70 -12.10
CA TRP A 475 29.38 -8.47 -11.61
C TRP A 475 30.53 -8.52 -12.64
N LYS A 476 30.23 -8.77 -13.93
CA LYS A 476 31.22 -8.73 -15.03
C LYS A 476 31.94 -7.38 -15.08
N ILE A 477 31.18 -6.28 -14.98
CA ILE A 477 31.73 -4.93 -14.97
C ILE A 477 32.59 -4.68 -13.72
N LYS A 478 32.16 -5.11 -12.53
CA LYS A 478 32.97 -5.02 -11.29
C LYS A 478 34.28 -5.78 -11.42
N LYS A 479 34.25 -7.00 -11.97
CA LYS A 479 35.45 -7.83 -12.18
C LYS A 479 36.40 -7.17 -13.19
N LEU A 480 35.85 -6.63 -14.28
CA LEU A 480 36.60 -5.91 -15.30
C LEU A 480 37.29 -4.67 -14.71
N ILE A 481 36.58 -3.86 -13.93
CA ILE A 481 37.15 -2.69 -13.25
C ILE A 481 38.30 -3.08 -12.33
N LYS A 482 38.13 -4.13 -11.52
CA LYS A 482 39.21 -4.66 -10.67
C LYS A 482 40.43 -5.09 -11.49
N GLY A 483 40.21 -5.68 -12.67
CA GLY A 483 41.27 -6.00 -13.63
C GLY A 483 41.97 -4.75 -14.17
N LEU A 484 41.21 -3.73 -14.56
CA LEU A 484 41.73 -2.47 -15.11
C LEU A 484 42.51 -1.64 -14.07
N GLU A 485 42.07 -1.63 -12.81
CA GLU A 485 42.74 -0.96 -11.70
C GLU A 485 44.06 -1.63 -11.32
N SER A 486 44.12 -2.97 -11.41
CA SER A 486 45.34 -3.74 -11.17
C SER A 486 46.37 -3.57 -12.29
N ALA A 487 45.91 -3.26 -13.50
CA ALA A 487 46.77 -3.12 -14.65
C ALA A 487 47.60 -1.83 -14.58
N ARG A 488 48.92 -1.96 -14.68
CA ARG A 488 49.84 -0.82 -14.78
C ARG A 488 50.66 -0.86 -16.06
N GLY A 489 50.77 0.31 -16.68
CA GLY A 489 51.59 0.53 -17.87
C GLY A 489 52.95 1.17 -17.53
N ASN A 490 53.93 0.92 -18.39
CA ASN A 490 55.20 1.62 -18.36
C ASN A 490 55.06 2.96 -19.13
N GLY A 491 55.00 4.08 -18.40
CA GLY A 491 54.85 5.42 -18.99
C GLY A 491 53.39 5.83 -19.20
N THR A 492 53.15 6.89 -19.99
CA THR A 492 51.83 7.51 -20.18
C THR A 492 51.10 6.92 -21.40
N SER A 493 50.96 5.59 -21.45
CA SER A 493 50.47 4.86 -22.62
C SER A 493 49.07 4.29 -22.45
N MET A 494 48.38 4.60 -21.34
CA MET A 494 47.05 4.09 -21.00
C MET A 494 46.01 5.16 -21.28
N ILE A 495 45.15 4.91 -22.25
CA ILE A 495 44.07 5.79 -22.66
C ILE A 495 42.76 5.31 -22.01
N SER A 496 42.12 6.22 -21.28
CA SER A 496 40.77 6.04 -20.75
C SER A 496 39.85 7.03 -21.45
N LEU A 497 38.93 6.52 -22.29
CA LEU A 497 38.00 7.32 -23.07
C LEU A 497 36.56 6.93 -22.72
N ILE A 498 35.75 7.92 -22.33
CA ILE A 498 34.34 7.76 -21.99
C ILE A 498 33.51 8.77 -22.77
N MET A 499 32.50 8.27 -23.47
CA MET A 499 31.58 9.03 -24.29
C MET A 499 30.16 8.94 -23.72
N PRO A 500 29.52 10.08 -23.40
CA PRO A 500 28.15 10.09 -22.91
C PRO A 500 27.16 9.76 -24.03
N PRO A 501 25.94 9.28 -23.69
CA PRO A 501 24.92 9.04 -24.68
C PRO A 501 24.52 10.37 -25.32
N ARG A 502 24.32 10.36 -26.64
CA ARG A 502 24.11 11.53 -27.52
C ARG A 502 25.36 12.26 -28.01
N ASP A 503 26.56 11.89 -27.56
CA ASP A 503 27.78 12.41 -28.18
C ASP A 503 27.98 11.84 -29.60
N GLN A 504 28.73 12.55 -30.44
CA GLN A 504 29.02 12.14 -31.80
C GLN A 504 30.40 11.48 -31.89
N VAL A 505 30.45 10.26 -32.44
CA VAL A 505 31.68 9.51 -32.68
C VAL A 505 32.69 10.31 -33.52
N ALA A 506 32.21 11.11 -34.48
CA ALA A 506 33.04 11.96 -35.32
C ALA A 506 33.83 13.02 -34.53
N ARG A 507 33.22 13.60 -33.47
CA ARG A 507 33.87 14.60 -32.60
C ARG A 507 35.10 14.00 -31.91
N VAL A 508 34.93 12.82 -31.33
CA VAL A 508 35.98 12.10 -30.60
C VAL A 508 37.04 11.56 -31.55
N THR A 509 36.66 11.08 -32.73
CA THR A 509 37.61 10.64 -33.76
C THR A 509 38.54 11.78 -34.19
N LYS A 510 37.99 13.00 -34.35
CA LYS A 510 38.78 14.20 -34.65
C LYS A 510 39.73 14.54 -33.50
N MET A 511 39.23 14.54 -32.26
CA MET A 511 40.07 14.79 -31.07
C MET A 511 41.24 13.80 -30.98
N LEU A 512 41.00 12.50 -31.19
CA LEU A 512 42.08 11.50 -31.21
C LEU A 512 43.09 11.73 -32.35
N ALA A 513 42.67 12.30 -33.49
CA ALA A 513 43.59 12.65 -34.58
C ALA A 513 44.46 13.86 -34.23
N ASP A 514 43.90 14.85 -33.56
CA ASP A 514 44.63 16.01 -33.06
C ASP A 514 45.66 15.58 -31.99
N GLU A 515 45.27 14.69 -31.07
CA GLU A 515 46.14 14.09 -30.05
C GLU A 515 47.24 13.19 -30.63
N TYR A 516 46.95 12.50 -31.74
CA TYR A 516 47.99 11.77 -32.48
C TYR A 516 49.07 12.72 -33.02
N GLY A 517 48.65 13.89 -33.52
CA GLY A 517 49.55 14.95 -33.98
C GLY A 517 50.43 15.52 -32.87
N THR A 518 49.84 15.82 -31.70
CA THR A 518 50.60 16.33 -30.54
C THR A 518 51.58 15.27 -30.00
N ALA A 519 51.15 14.00 -29.90
CA ALA A 519 51.97 12.89 -29.42
C ALA A 519 53.21 12.63 -30.30
N SER A 520 53.17 12.98 -31.59
CA SER A 520 54.31 12.83 -32.50
C SER A 520 55.53 13.67 -32.09
N ASN A 521 55.30 14.77 -31.35
CA ASN A 521 56.33 15.70 -30.87
C ASN A 521 57.03 15.23 -29.58
N ILE A 522 56.63 14.09 -29.01
CA ILE A 522 57.25 13.53 -27.81
C ILE A 522 58.72 13.15 -28.11
N LYS A 523 59.65 13.66 -27.30
CA LYS A 523 61.10 13.46 -27.48
C LYS A 523 61.56 12.02 -27.19
N SER A 524 60.94 11.35 -26.22
CA SER A 524 61.26 9.96 -25.88
C SER A 524 60.73 9.01 -26.95
N ARG A 525 61.63 8.30 -27.65
CA ARG A 525 61.28 7.38 -28.74
C ARG A 525 60.33 6.26 -28.29
N VAL A 526 60.58 5.67 -27.11
CA VAL A 526 59.80 4.55 -26.57
C VAL A 526 58.41 5.01 -26.11
N ASN A 527 58.33 6.12 -25.37
CA ASN A 527 57.04 6.65 -24.92
C ASN A 527 56.19 7.13 -26.10
N ARG A 528 56.81 7.82 -27.08
CA ARG A 528 56.13 8.24 -28.31
C ARG A 528 55.52 7.05 -29.06
N GLN A 529 56.28 5.97 -29.27
CA GLN A 529 55.77 4.79 -29.98
C GLN A 529 54.59 4.15 -29.25
N SER A 530 54.66 4.11 -27.92
CA SER A 530 53.61 3.53 -27.07
C SER A 530 52.32 4.34 -27.12
N VAL A 531 52.41 5.67 -26.99
CA VAL A 531 51.26 6.59 -27.08
C VAL A 531 50.64 6.55 -28.48
N LEU A 532 51.45 6.63 -29.55
CA LEU A 532 50.94 6.56 -30.91
C LEU A 532 50.22 5.23 -31.18
N SER A 533 50.80 4.11 -30.72
CA SER A 533 50.16 2.79 -30.85
C SER A 533 48.85 2.70 -30.07
N ALA A 534 48.75 3.29 -28.88
CA ALA A 534 47.52 3.29 -28.08
C ALA A 534 46.41 4.11 -28.74
N ILE A 535 46.74 5.31 -29.27
CA ILE A 535 45.80 6.17 -30.00
C ILE A 535 45.33 5.50 -31.29
N THR A 536 46.24 4.89 -32.06
CA THR A 536 45.86 4.14 -33.28
C THR A 536 44.91 2.99 -32.95
N SER A 537 45.15 2.26 -31.85
CA SER A 537 44.29 1.16 -31.42
C SER A 537 42.89 1.67 -31.01
N ALA A 538 42.83 2.82 -30.30
CA ALA A 538 41.58 3.46 -29.94
C ALA A 538 40.78 3.92 -31.18
N GLN A 539 41.44 4.57 -32.14
CA GLN A 539 40.82 4.99 -33.40
C GLN A 539 40.29 3.80 -34.21
N GLN A 540 41.03 2.69 -34.26
CA GLN A 540 40.60 1.49 -34.98
C GLN A 540 39.34 0.87 -34.36
N ARG A 541 39.22 0.87 -33.03
CA ARG A 541 38.02 0.34 -32.34
C ARG A 541 36.84 1.29 -32.46
N LEU A 542 37.08 2.59 -32.36
CA LEU A 542 36.03 3.59 -32.52
C LEU A 542 35.37 3.55 -33.91
N LYS A 543 36.12 3.15 -34.97
CA LYS A 543 35.58 2.93 -36.32
C LYS A 543 34.55 1.80 -36.42
N LEU A 544 34.51 0.87 -35.48
CA LEU A 544 33.50 -0.19 -35.45
C LEU A 544 32.11 0.37 -35.07
N TYR A 545 32.06 1.54 -34.43
CA TYR A 545 30.83 2.17 -33.97
C TYR A 545 30.40 3.30 -34.92
N ASN A 546 29.27 3.11 -35.60
CA ASN A 546 28.68 4.17 -36.44
C ASN A 546 28.06 5.31 -35.60
N LYS A 547 27.57 4.98 -34.39
CA LYS A 547 26.96 5.92 -33.44
C LYS A 547 27.27 5.46 -32.02
N VAL A 548 27.33 6.39 -31.07
CA VAL A 548 27.45 6.06 -29.65
C VAL A 548 26.21 5.26 -29.21
N PRO A 549 26.38 4.10 -28.55
CA PRO A 549 25.28 3.32 -27.99
C PRO A 549 24.39 4.12 -27.02
N PRO A 550 23.15 3.68 -26.75
CA PRO A 550 22.19 4.44 -25.95
C PRO A 550 22.62 4.71 -24.51
N ASN A 551 23.50 3.88 -23.93
CA ASN A 551 24.03 4.09 -22.57
C ASN A 551 25.39 4.80 -22.54
N GLY A 552 25.96 5.13 -23.71
CA GLY A 552 27.32 5.65 -23.84
C GLY A 552 28.31 4.60 -24.30
N LEU A 553 29.58 4.97 -24.40
CA LEU A 553 30.68 4.09 -24.80
C LEU A 553 31.87 4.33 -23.90
N VAL A 554 32.47 3.26 -23.39
CA VAL A 554 33.72 3.29 -22.63
C VAL A 554 34.77 2.49 -23.38
N LEU A 555 35.95 3.08 -23.53
CA LEU A 555 37.06 2.51 -24.28
C LEU A 555 38.35 2.66 -23.45
N TYR A 556 38.96 1.53 -23.13
CA TYR A 556 40.26 1.44 -22.48
C TYR A 556 41.27 0.86 -23.45
N THR A 557 42.33 1.60 -23.78
CA THR A 557 43.41 1.12 -24.65
C THR A 557 44.77 1.39 -24.05
N GLY A 558 45.70 0.44 -24.17
CA GLY A 558 47.05 0.65 -23.67
C GLY A 558 47.92 -0.60 -23.72
N THR A 559 49.17 -0.43 -23.29
CA THR A 559 50.16 -1.50 -23.14
C THR A 559 50.39 -1.75 -21.66
N ILE A 560 49.98 -2.92 -21.18
CA ILE A 560 50.16 -3.34 -19.78
C ILE A 560 51.31 -4.34 -19.69
N VAL A 561 52.00 -4.33 -18.55
CA VAL A 561 53.00 -5.36 -18.23
C VAL A 561 52.29 -6.47 -17.47
N THR A 562 52.37 -7.69 -17.98
CA THR A 562 51.84 -8.90 -17.29
C THR A 562 52.83 -9.38 -16.23
N ASP A 563 52.38 -10.23 -15.29
CA ASP A 563 53.23 -10.75 -14.20
C ASP A 563 54.48 -11.51 -14.72
N ASP A 564 54.41 -12.05 -15.94
CA ASP A 564 55.52 -12.69 -16.66
C ASP A 564 56.55 -11.68 -17.22
N GLY A 565 56.39 -10.38 -16.96
CA GLY A 565 57.22 -9.30 -17.48
C GLY A 565 57.05 -9.01 -18.98
N LYS A 566 56.08 -9.65 -19.64
CA LYS A 566 55.77 -9.43 -21.07
C LYS A 566 54.80 -8.27 -21.25
N GLU A 567 55.04 -7.45 -22.27
CA GLU A 567 54.13 -6.37 -22.68
C GLU A 567 52.95 -6.93 -23.47
N LYS A 568 51.72 -6.67 -22.99
CA LYS A 568 50.47 -7.06 -23.65
C LYS A 568 49.69 -5.81 -24.04
N LYS A 569 49.31 -5.71 -25.32
CA LYS A 569 48.39 -4.67 -25.80
C LYS A 569 46.97 -5.06 -25.39
N VAL A 570 46.29 -4.19 -24.65
CA VAL A 570 44.91 -4.37 -24.20
C VAL A 570 44.06 -3.30 -24.85
N THR A 571 42.91 -3.72 -25.36
CA THR A 571 41.90 -2.83 -25.95
C THR A 571 40.55 -3.41 -25.59
N ILE A 572 39.80 -2.68 -24.77
CA ILE A 572 38.50 -3.10 -24.24
C ILE A 572 37.52 -1.98 -24.55
N ASP A 573 36.48 -2.31 -25.30
CA ASP A 573 35.32 -1.47 -25.55
C ASP A 573 34.09 -2.08 -24.87
N LEU A 574 33.32 -1.26 -24.16
CA LEU A 574 32.13 -1.68 -23.45
C LEU A 574 31.04 -0.62 -23.50
N GLU A 575 29.80 -1.07 -23.60
CA GLU A 575 28.61 -0.27 -23.33
C GLU A 575 28.25 -0.44 -21.84
N PRO A 576 28.17 0.65 -21.06
CA PRO A 576 27.80 0.55 -19.65
C PRO A 576 26.32 0.18 -19.47
N PHE A 577 25.99 -0.46 -18.35
CA PHE A 577 24.61 -0.88 -18.02
C PHE A 577 23.67 0.28 -17.65
N LYS A 578 24.23 1.45 -17.33
CA LYS A 578 23.52 2.70 -17.02
C LYS A 578 24.10 3.84 -17.88
N PRO A 579 23.28 4.82 -18.30
CA PRO A 579 23.75 5.94 -19.08
C PRO A 579 24.74 6.81 -18.29
N ILE A 580 25.95 6.97 -18.84
CA ILE A 580 27.00 7.81 -18.23
C ILE A 580 26.87 9.25 -18.71
N ASN A 581 26.76 10.22 -17.80
CA ASN A 581 26.75 11.64 -18.16
C ASN A 581 28.15 12.27 -18.25
N ALA A 582 29.20 11.55 -17.83
CA ALA A 582 30.58 12.01 -17.90
C ALA A 582 31.18 11.85 -19.30
N SER A 583 31.96 12.85 -19.73
CA SER A 583 32.88 12.74 -20.86
C SER A 583 34.30 12.81 -20.33
N LEU A 584 35.10 11.78 -20.58
CA LEU A 584 36.47 11.68 -20.08
C LEU A 584 37.42 11.27 -21.21
N TYR A 585 38.56 11.94 -21.31
CA TYR A 585 39.71 11.50 -22.08
C TYR A 585 40.97 11.79 -21.28
N LEU A 586 41.69 10.74 -20.88
CA LEU A 586 42.94 10.84 -20.15
C LEU A 586 43.96 9.82 -20.66
N CYS A 587 45.21 10.26 -20.76
CA CYS A 587 46.38 9.43 -21.06
C CYS A 587 47.29 9.43 -19.84
N ASP A 588 47.36 8.31 -19.10
CA ASP A 588 48.19 8.17 -17.89
C ASP A 588 48.92 6.81 -17.90
N ASN A 589 49.56 6.44 -16.78
CA ASN A 589 50.17 5.13 -16.55
C ASN A 589 49.21 4.07 -15.97
N LYS A 590 47.97 4.48 -15.67
CA LYS A 590 46.89 3.66 -15.14
C LYS A 590 45.58 3.95 -15.89
N PHE A 591 44.64 3.02 -15.83
CA PHE A 591 43.28 3.28 -16.30
C PHE A 591 42.47 4.05 -15.25
N HIS A 592 41.66 5.00 -15.71
CA HIS A 592 40.75 5.78 -14.90
C HIS A 592 39.36 5.15 -14.92
N THR A 593 39.01 4.49 -13.82
CA THR A 593 37.75 3.74 -13.62
C THR A 593 36.76 4.50 -12.74
N GLU A 594 37.10 5.71 -12.26
CA GLU A 594 36.29 6.48 -11.32
C GLU A 594 34.84 6.69 -11.83
N PRO A 595 34.59 7.04 -13.12
CA PRO A 595 33.22 7.21 -13.62
C PRO A 595 32.43 5.90 -13.74
N LEU A 596 33.11 4.76 -13.86
CA LEU A 596 32.45 3.44 -13.84
C LEU A 596 32.13 3.01 -12.40
N ASN A 597 32.99 3.34 -11.44
CA ASN A 597 32.73 3.10 -10.02
C ASN A 597 31.52 3.91 -9.53
N GLU A 598 31.34 5.15 -9.99
CA GLU A 598 30.15 5.95 -9.67
C GLU A 598 28.83 5.28 -10.13
N LEU A 599 28.84 4.63 -11.31
CA LEU A 599 27.67 3.87 -11.76
C LEU A 599 27.35 2.67 -10.87
N LEU A 600 28.38 2.05 -10.29
CA LEU A 600 28.27 0.91 -9.39
C LEU A 600 27.88 1.30 -7.96
N GLU A 601 28.21 2.53 -7.52
CA GLU A 601 27.86 3.05 -6.19
C GLU A 601 26.36 3.35 -6.02
N SER A 602 25.61 3.45 -7.12
CA SER A 602 24.16 3.69 -7.12
C SER A 602 23.32 2.44 -6.82
N ASP A 603 23.68 1.72 -5.75
CA ASP A 603 22.76 0.82 -5.05
C ASP A 603 21.90 1.68 -4.09
N ASP A 604 20.61 1.37 -3.98
CA ASP A 604 19.70 2.09 -3.08
C ASP A 604 20.21 2.03 -1.64
N LYS A 605 20.65 3.18 -1.12
CA LYS A 605 21.13 3.32 0.26
C LYS A 605 19.96 3.60 1.18
N PHE A 606 19.70 2.70 2.13
CA PHE A 606 18.67 2.88 3.15
C PHE A 606 19.29 3.33 4.46
N GLY A 607 18.67 4.32 5.11
CA GLY A 607 19.07 4.79 6.43
C GLY A 607 18.30 4.09 7.53
N PHE A 608 18.96 3.87 8.67
CA PHE A 608 18.35 3.30 9.87
C PHE A 608 18.65 4.18 11.08
N ILE A 609 17.61 4.56 11.81
CA ILE A 609 17.72 5.27 13.09
C ILE A 609 17.16 4.35 14.16
N VAL A 610 18.04 3.78 14.99
CA VAL A 610 17.66 2.89 16.09
C VAL A 610 17.69 3.69 17.39
N MET A 611 16.52 4.06 17.90
CA MET A 611 16.36 4.80 19.15
C MET A 611 16.05 3.88 20.32
N ASP A 612 16.82 4.01 21.40
CA ASP A 612 16.56 3.37 22.69
C ASP A 612 16.59 4.43 23.81
N GLY A 613 16.08 4.11 25.00
CA GLY A 613 16.17 4.95 26.19
C GLY A 613 17.61 5.18 26.68
N ASN A 614 18.56 4.35 26.21
CA ASN A 614 19.98 4.44 26.57
C ASN A 614 20.85 5.10 25.49
N GLY A 615 20.33 5.33 24.27
CA GLY A 615 21.11 5.86 23.16
C GLY A 615 20.46 5.68 21.79
N THR A 616 20.98 6.40 20.80
CA THR A 616 20.59 6.25 19.38
C THR A 616 21.78 5.74 18.57
N LEU A 617 21.49 4.85 17.62
CA LEU A 617 22.41 4.42 16.57
C LEU A 617 21.90 4.87 15.21
N PHE A 618 22.79 5.44 14.41
CA PHE A 618 22.59 5.76 13.00
C PHE A 618 23.37 4.78 12.14
N GLY A 619 22.67 4.09 11.26
CA GLY A 619 23.24 3.12 10.33
C GLY A 619 22.77 3.36 8.91
N THR A 620 23.48 2.80 7.96
CA THR A 620 23.03 2.67 6.59
C THR A 620 23.18 1.23 6.11
N LEU A 621 22.25 0.82 5.27
CA LEU A 621 22.31 -0.43 4.52
C LEU A 621 22.37 -0.06 3.04
N SER A 622 23.47 -0.38 2.37
CA SER A 622 23.60 -0.23 0.92
C SER A 622 23.97 -1.57 0.33
N GLY A 623 23.19 -2.07 -0.63
CA GLY A 623 23.43 -3.35 -1.29
C GLY A 623 23.55 -4.50 -0.27
N ASN A 624 24.78 -4.98 -0.05
CA ASN A 624 25.13 -6.06 0.88
C ASN A 624 25.99 -5.60 2.08
N THR A 625 26.14 -4.29 2.25
CA THR A 625 26.98 -3.68 3.30
C THR A 625 26.12 -2.95 4.29
N ARG A 626 26.23 -3.35 5.56
CA ARG A 626 25.75 -2.57 6.70
C ARG A 626 26.90 -1.72 7.22
N GLU A 627 26.63 -0.44 7.46
CA GLU A 627 27.59 0.50 8.02
C GLU A 627 26.96 1.22 9.20
N VAL A 628 27.64 1.23 10.33
CA VAL A 628 27.23 2.04 11.49
C VAL A 628 27.94 3.39 11.36
N LEU A 629 27.18 4.44 11.03
CA LEU A 629 27.72 5.77 10.82
C LEU A 629 28.11 6.43 12.15
N HIS A 630 27.19 6.39 13.11
CA HIS A 630 27.40 7.02 14.40
C HIS A 630 26.54 6.37 15.49
N LYS A 631 27.06 6.32 16.71
CA LYS A 631 26.30 5.93 17.89
C LYS A 631 26.62 6.87 19.03
N PHE A 632 25.59 7.27 19.77
CA PHE A 632 25.76 8.03 20.99
C PHE A 632 24.83 7.51 22.09
N THR A 633 25.30 7.57 23.32
CA THR A 633 24.53 7.17 24.50
C THR A 633 23.94 8.38 25.21
N VAL A 634 22.82 8.16 25.90
CA VAL A 634 22.13 9.16 26.70
C VAL A 634 21.65 8.54 28.00
N ASP A 635 21.77 9.30 29.09
CA ASP A 635 21.23 8.92 30.38
C ASP A 635 19.95 9.72 30.69
N LEU A 636 18.80 9.08 30.47
CA LEU A 636 17.48 9.66 30.68
C LEU A 636 16.96 9.38 32.11
N PRO A 637 16.39 10.38 32.81
CA PRO A 637 15.86 10.19 34.15
C PRO A 637 14.72 9.15 34.16
N LYS A 638 14.89 8.07 34.92
CA LYS A 638 13.87 7.01 35.05
C LYS A 638 12.54 7.56 35.60
N LYS A 639 11.43 6.95 35.20
CA LYS A 639 10.10 7.26 35.77
C LYS A 639 10.07 6.81 37.23
N HIS A 640 9.83 7.74 38.15
CA HIS A 640 9.67 7.43 39.57
C HIS A 640 8.41 8.11 40.13
N GLY A 641 7.67 7.37 40.96
CA GLY A 641 6.53 7.91 41.72
C GLY A 641 6.92 8.54 43.06
N ARG A 642 8.20 8.46 43.44
CA ARG A 642 8.74 9.02 44.69
C ARG A 642 9.08 10.50 44.48
N GLY A 643 8.67 11.39 45.38
CA GLY A 643 9.00 12.83 45.31
C GLY A 643 8.01 13.82 45.92
N GLY A 644 6.81 13.37 46.36
CA GLY A 644 5.82 14.26 46.99
C GLY A 644 5.51 15.49 46.13
N GLN A 645 5.60 16.70 46.72
CA GLN A 645 5.41 17.98 46.01
C GLN A 645 6.41 18.21 44.87
N SER A 646 7.61 17.61 44.92
CA SER A 646 8.61 17.72 43.85
C SER A 646 8.40 16.74 42.69
N ALA A 647 7.41 15.83 42.77
CA ALA A 647 7.16 14.84 41.72
C ALA A 647 6.87 15.49 40.36
N LEU A 648 6.13 16.60 40.33
CA LEU A 648 5.82 17.35 39.10
C LEU A 648 7.08 17.96 38.47
N ARG A 649 8.01 18.47 39.29
CA ARG A 649 9.29 19.02 38.83
C ARG A 649 10.16 17.94 38.17
N PHE A 650 10.25 16.76 38.78
CA PHE A 650 10.98 15.63 38.21
C PHE A 650 10.32 15.08 36.95
N ALA A 651 8.99 15.12 36.86
CA ALA A 651 8.25 14.83 35.63
C ALA A 651 8.60 15.80 34.51
N ARG A 652 8.64 17.11 34.79
CA ARG A 652 9.01 18.14 33.83
C ARG A 652 10.46 17.98 33.35
N LEU A 653 11.43 17.85 34.25
CA LEU A 653 12.85 17.62 33.92
C LEU A 653 13.05 16.37 33.04
N ARG A 654 12.26 15.32 33.27
CA ARG A 654 12.28 14.11 32.45
C ARG A 654 11.75 14.37 31.04
N MET A 655 10.63 15.06 30.90
CA MET A 655 10.08 15.41 29.58
C MET A 655 11.03 16.34 28.82
N GLU A 656 11.64 17.30 29.51
CA GLU A 656 12.61 18.24 28.92
C GLU A 656 13.87 17.52 28.41
N LYS A 657 14.43 16.60 29.21
CA LYS A 657 15.56 15.76 28.75
C LYS A 657 15.19 14.84 27.58
N ARG A 658 13.97 14.28 27.57
CA ARG A 658 13.47 13.48 26.43
C ARG A 658 13.32 14.32 25.17
N HIS A 659 12.74 15.51 25.28
CA HIS A 659 12.62 16.44 24.15
C HIS A 659 14.00 16.86 23.60
N ASN A 660 14.98 17.14 24.48
CA ASN A 660 16.35 17.44 24.06
C ASN A 660 17.03 16.24 23.37
N TYR A 661 16.73 15.02 23.81
CA TYR A 661 17.22 13.81 23.16
C TYR A 661 16.64 13.61 21.76
N VAL A 662 15.32 13.79 21.59
CA VAL A 662 14.66 13.75 20.28
C VAL A 662 15.23 14.84 19.37
N ARG A 663 15.40 16.07 19.87
CA ARG A 663 16.03 17.17 19.13
C ARG A 663 17.44 16.81 18.65
N LYS A 664 18.31 16.35 19.56
CA LYS A 664 19.68 15.95 19.21
C LYS A 664 19.69 14.84 18.16
N THR A 665 18.76 13.89 18.26
CA THR A 665 18.62 12.80 17.29
C THR A 665 18.19 13.33 15.92
N ALA A 666 17.21 14.24 15.87
CA ALA A 666 16.75 14.87 14.65
C ALA A 666 17.87 15.68 13.96
N GLU A 667 18.61 16.49 14.72
CA GLU A 667 19.73 17.28 14.20
C GLU A 667 20.85 16.41 13.60
N LEU A 668 21.22 15.32 14.29
CA LEU A 668 22.22 14.39 13.79
C LEU A 668 21.73 13.61 12.56
N ALA A 669 20.44 13.27 12.50
CA ALA A 669 19.86 12.64 11.32
C ALA A 669 20.00 13.54 10.08
N THR A 670 19.73 14.84 10.22
CA THR A 670 19.93 15.82 9.14
C THR A 670 21.40 15.89 8.71
N GLN A 671 22.34 15.86 9.65
CA GLN A 671 23.78 15.92 9.34
C GLN A 671 24.28 14.69 8.57
N PHE A 672 23.76 13.49 8.88
CA PHE A 672 24.25 12.25 8.26
C PHE A 672 23.46 11.84 7.02
N TYR A 673 22.17 12.14 6.94
CA TYR A 673 21.30 11.69 5.84
C TYR A 673 21.02 12.76 4.79
N ILE A 674 21.48 14.00 4.96
CA ILE A 674 21.38 15.05 3.94
C ILE A 674 22.79 15.46 3.51
N ASN A 675 23.03 15.44 2.21
CA ASN A 675 24.31 15.89 1.67
C ASN A 675 24.35 17.44 1.69
N PRO A 676 25.34 18.07 2.34
CA PRO A 676 25.43 19.53 2.43
C PRO A 676 25.61 20.22 1.07
N ALA A 677 26.19 19.55 0.07
CA ALA A 677 26.47 20.14 -1.23
C ALA A 677 25.21 20.21 -2.13
N THR A 678 24.36 19.19 -2.09
CA THR A 678 23.16 19.08 -2.95
C THR A 678 21.87 19.39 -2.20
N SER A 679 21.91 19.47 -0.87
CA SER A 679 20.74 19.62 0.01
C SER A 679 19.66 18.55 -0.19
N GLN A 680 20.01 17.42 -0.80
CA GLN A 680 19.11 16.28 -1.02
C GLN A 680 19.45 15.13 -0.06
N PRO A 681 18.47 14.29 0.30
CA PRO A 681 18.72 13.08 1.06
C PRO A 681 19.69 12.16 0.31
N ASN A 682 20.69 11.62 1.02
CA ASN A 682 21.63 10.63 0.46
C ASN A 682 21.06 9.19 0.48
N VAL A 683 19.90 9.00 1.10
CA VAL A 683 19.22 7.72 1.24
C VAL A 683 17.95 7.66 0.40
N SER A 684 17.70 6.50 -0.22
CA SER A 684 16.47 6.21 -0.96
C SER A 684 15.26 6.14 -0.04
N GLY A 685 15.45 5.61 1.18
CA GLY A 685 14.46 5.58 2.24
C GLY A 685 15.07 5.43 3.64
N LEU A 686 14.27 5.69 4.66
CA LEU A 686 14.65 5.75 6.06
C LEU A 686 13.75 4.83 6.90
N ILE A 687 14.35 4.05 7.79
CA ILE A 687 13.64 3.20 8.76
C ILE A 687 13.92 3.71 10.16
N LEU A 688 12.83 3.96 10.90
CA LEU A 688 12.90 4.33 12.31
C LEU A 688 12.64 3.08 13.16
N ALA A 689 13.64 2.65 13.92
CA ALA A 689 13.53 1.51 14.80
C ALA A 689 13.71 1.94 16.26
N GLY A 690 13.10 1.21 17.19
CA GLY A 690 13.34 1.45 18.61
C GLY A 690 12.40 0.70 19.53
N SER A 691 12.76 0.64 20.81
CA SER A 691 11.88 0.13 21.87
C SER A 691 11.06 1.29 22.45
N ALA A 692 9.73 1.16 22.48
CA ALA A 692 8.75 2.17 22.92
C ALA A 692 8.47 3.32 21.92
N ASP A 693 7.67 4.29 22.37
CA ASP A 693 7.06 5.35 21.54
C ASP A 693 8.03 6.46 21.07
N PHE A 694 9.32 6.39 21.43
CA PHE A 694 10.31 7.42 21.09
C PHE A 694 10.47 7.63 19.58
N LYS A 695 10.43 6.55 18.79
CA LYS A 695 10.48 6.60 17.33
C LYS A 695 9.23 7.26 16.74
N THR A 696 8.08 7.06 17.37
CA THR A 696 6.80 7.66 17.00
C THR A 696 6.81 9.16 17.32
N GLU A 697 7.32 9.54 18.50
CA GLU A 697 7.55 10.93 18.88
C GLU A 697 8.49 11.64 17.90
N LEU A 698 9.59 11.00 17.48
CA LEU A 698 10.50 11.56 16.46
C LEU A 698 9.77 11.77 15.13
N SER A 699 9.03 10.75 14.65
CA SER A 699 8.32 10.79 13.36
C SER A 699 7.21 11.83 13.30
N GLN A 700 6.56 12.12 14.43
CA GLN A 700 5.47 13.10 14.53
C GLN A 700 5.97 14.50 14.90
N SER A 701 7.24 14.63 15.33
CA SER A 701 7.78 15.92 15.76
C SER A 701 8.05 16.86 14.59
N GLU A 702 7.71 18.15 14.78
CA GLU A 702 8.11 19.24 13.87
C GLU A 702 9.62 19.50 13.86
N LEU A 703 10.37 18.88 14.78
CA LEU A 703 11.83 18.99 14.88
C LEU A 703 12.54 18.15 13.81
N PHE A 704 11.86 17.15 13.25
CA PHE A 704 12.44 16.28 12.23
C PHE A 704 12.36 16.94 10.85
N ASP A 705 13.41 16.81 10.04
CA ASP A 705 13.46 17.47 8.74
C ASP A 705 12.34 16.92 7.82
N PRO A 706 11.47 17.78 7.25
CA PRO A 706 10.38 17.34 6.38
C PRO A 706 10.83 16.50 5.19
N ARG A 707 12.05 16.72 4.69
CA ARG A 707 12.63 15.97 3.56
C ARG A 707 12.93 14.53 3.94
N LEU A 708 13.41 14.30 5.16
CA LEU A 708 13.64 12.96 5.69
C LEU A 708 12.33 12.31 6.12
N GLN A 709 11.39 13.09 6.64
CA GLN A 709 10.05 12.61 7.03
C GLN A 709 9.30 12.00 5.84
N ALA A 710 9.36 12.64 4.67
CA ALA A 710 8.78 12.11 3.43
C ALA A 710 9.47 10.83 2.91
N LYS A 711 10.65 10.49 3.44
CA LYS A 711 11.44 9.31 3.09
C LYS A 711 11.34 8.19 4.13
N ILE A 712 10.55 8.36 5.19
CA ILE A 712 10.29 7.28 6.16
C ILE A 712 9.48 6.19 5.47
N LEU A 713 10.08 5.00 5.34
CA LEU A 713 9.43 3.82 4.77
C LEU A 713 8.63 3.05 5.82
N ASN A 714 9.23 2.86 7.00
CA ASN A 714 8.59 2.12 8.07
C ASN A 714 9.11 2.52 9.46
N VAL A 715 8.27 2.25 10.46
CA VAL A 715 8.58 2.42 11.88
C VAL A 715 8.50 1.05 12.55
N VAL A 716 9.63 0.54 13.04
CA VAL A 716 9.78 -0.84 13.52
C VAL A 716 9.99 -0.88 15.03
N ASP A 717 9.22 -1.72 15.70
CA ASP A 717 9.41 -2.07 17.11
C ASP A 717 10.53 -3.10 17.25
N VAL A 718 11.62 -2.73 17.95
CA VAL A 718 12.71 -3.67 18.29
C VAL A 718 12.79 -3.88 19.79
N SER A 719 13.16 -5.10 20.20
CA SER A 719 13.24 -5.50 21.61
C SER A 719 14.51 -4.99 22.30
N TYR A 720 15.57 -4.79 21.51
CA TYR A 720 16.89 -4.35 21.98
C TYR A 720 17.31 -3.06 21.25
N GLY A 721 18.05 -2.20 21.93
CA GLY A 721 18.70 -1.03 21.34
C GLY A 721 20.08 -1.33 20.75
N GLY A 722 20.70 -0.31 20.15
CA GLY A 722 22.09 -0.39 19.65
C GLY A 722 22.27 -1.31 18.44
N GLU A 723 23.41 -2.00 18.35
CA GLU A 723 23.79 -2.81 17.19
C GLU A 723 22.94 -4.09 17.06
N ASN A 724 22.54 -4.70 18.19
CA ASN A 724 21.63 -5.85 18.16
C ASN A 724 20.23 -5.44 17.69
N GLY A 725 19.75 -4.28 18.17
CA GLY A 725 18.51 -3.68 17.68
C GLY A 725 18.56 -3.33 16.20
N PHE A 726 19.71 -2.88 15.70
CA PHE A 726 19.92 -2.61 14.28
C PHE A 726 19.76 -3.87 13.43
N ASN A 727 20.31 -5.01 13.86
CA ASN A 727 20.15 -6.28 13.14
C ASN A 727 18.69 -6.75 13.13
N GLN A 728 18.02 -6.66 14.28
CA GLN A 728 16.61 -7.00 14.39
C GLN A 728 15.74 -6.08 13.51
N ALA A 729 16.06 -4.79 13.45
CA ALA A 729 15.36 -3.84 12.59
C ALA A 729 15.52 -4.20 11.11
N ILE A 730 16.72 -4.58 10.67
CA ILE A 730 16.98 -5.03 9.29
C ILE A 730 16.12 -6.26 8.96
N GLU A 731 16.05 -7.23 9.87
CA GLU A 731 15.29 -8.47 9.68
C GLU A 731 13.78 -8.22 9.60
N LEU A 732 13.23 -7.41 10.53
CA LEU A 732 11.81 -7.04 10.52
C LEU A 732 11.45 -6.13 9.33
N SER A 733 12.41 -5.38 8.80
CA SER A 733 12.21 -4.53 7.63
C SER A 733 12.44 -5.26 6.30
N ALA A 734 12.75 -6.56 6.34
CA ALA A 734 13.15 -7.31 5.15
C ALA A 734 12.06 -7.37 4.07
N GLU A 735 10.78 -7.40 4.46
CA GLU A 735 9.66 -7.42 3.52
C GLU A 735 9.53 -6.14 2.71
N ILE A 736 9.85 -4.99 3.31
CA ILE A 736 9.75 -3.67 2.68
C ILE A 736 11.03 -3.35 1.91
N LEU A 737 12.16 -3.88 2.38
CA LEU A 737 13.46 -3.81 1.74
C LEU A 737 13.69 -4.97 0.77
N SER A 738 12.63 -5.60 0.23
CA SER A 738 12.72 -6.77 -0.66
C SER A 738 13.57 -6.52 -1.91
N ASN A 739 13.75 -5.26 -2.29
CA ASN A 739 14.58 -4.85 -3.43
C ASN A 739 16.08 -4.71 -3.09
N VAL A 740 16.47 -4.93 -1.82
CA VAL A 740 17.88 -4.89 -1.38
C VAL A 740 18.52 -6.26 -1.56
N LYS A 741 19.64 -6.30 -2.31
CA LYS A 741 20.39 -7.53 -2.62
C LYS A 741 20.76 -8.35 -1.39
N PHE A 742 21.09 -7.71 -0.26
CA PHE A 742 21.36 -8.40 1.02
C PHE A 742 20.25 -9.37 1.44
N ILE A 743 19.00 -8.91 1.35
CA ILE A 743 17.84 -9.68 1.82
C ILE A 743 17.50 -10.80 0.84
N GLN A 744 17.62 -10.53 -0.46
CA GLN A 744 17.47 -11.54 -1.51
C GLN A 744 18.51 -12.66 -1.33
N GLU A 745 19.77 -12.31 -1.09
CA GLU A 745 20.86 -13.26 -0.82
C GLU A 745 20.60 -14.07 0.45
N LYS A 746 20.26 -13.42 1.58
CA LYS A 746 19.95 -14.12 2.83
C LYS A 746 18.77 -15.09 2.64
N LYS A 747 17.73 -14.68 1.91
CA LYS A 747 16.55 -15.51 1.63
C LYS A 747 16.90 -16.70 0.73
N LEU A 748 17.74 -16.47 -0.29
CA LEU A 748 18.19 -17.53 -1.20
C LEU A 748 19.01 -18.59 -0.47
N ILE A 749 20.01 -18.16 0.32
CA ILE A 749 20.84 -19.07 1.11
C ILE A 749 20.01 -19.74 2.22
N GLY A 750 19.05 -19.00 2.81
CA GLY A 750 18.09 -19.55 3.76
C GLY A 750 17.27 -20.70 3.16
N LYS A 751 16.73 -20.52 1.94
CA LYS A 751 16.03 -21.59 1.20
C LYS A 751 16.95 -22.78 0.94
N TYR A 752 18.21 -22.53 0.56
CA TYR A 752 19.20 -23.59 0.38
C TYR A 752 19.47 -24.40 1.66
N PHE A 753 19.63 -23.74 2.81
CA PHE A 753 19.79 -24.44 4.09
C PHE A 753 18.51 -25.12 4.58
N GLU A 754 17.34 -24.60 4.21
CA GLU A 754 16.06 -25.23 4.53
C GLU A 754 15.93 -26.59 3.83
N GLU A 755 16.27 -26.69 2.54
CA GLU A 755 16.28 -27.95 1.78
C GLU A 755 17.27 -28.96 2.39
N ILE A 756 18.44 -28.50 2.87
CA ILE A 756 19.40 -29.34 3.60
C ILE A 756 18.80 -29.82 4.94
N SER A 757 18.14 -28.93 5.68
CA SER A 757 17.58 -29.26 6.99
C SER A 757 16.39 -30.20 6.92
N GLN A 758 15.62 -30.15 5.82
CA GLN A 758 14.43 -30.97 5.59
C GLN A 758 14.76 -32.31 4.90
N ASP A 759 16.02 -32.55 4.54
CA ASP A 759 16.51 -33.76 3.85
C ASP A 759 15.69 -34.13 2.61
N THR A 760 15.34 -33.11 1.81
CA THR A 760 14.51 -33.29 0.60
C THR A 760 15.29 -33.88 -0.57
N GLY A 761 16.63 -33.94 -0.46
CA GLY A 761 17.54 -34.35 -1.53
C GLY A 761 17.55 -33.42 -2.75
N LYS A 762 17.00 -32.20 -2.63
CA LYS A 762 16.93 -31.20 -3.71
C LYS A 762 18.04 -30.15 -3.64
N TYR A 763 19.22 -30.53 -3.19
CA TYR A 763 20.36 -29.65 -3.08
C TYR A 763 21.62 -30.37 -3.57
N VAL A 764 22.59 -29.58 -4.04
CA VAL A 764 23.92 -30.06 -4.38
C VAL A 764 24.96 -29.10 -3.81
N PHE A 765 26.06 -29.64 -3.31
CA PHE A 765 27.22 -28.90 -2.83
C PHE A 765 28.50 -29.56 -3.33
N GLY A 766 29.58 -28.80 -3.41
CA GLY A 766 30.85 -29.31 -3.94
C GLY A 766 30.96 -29.14 -5.45
N LEU A 767 32.20 -29.01 -5.92
CA LEU A 767 32.50 -28.62 -7.29
C LEU A 767 32.07 -29.68 -8.31
N ASP A 768 32.56 -30.91 -8.13
CA ASP A 768 32.36 -32.00 -9.09
C ASP A 768 30.90 -32.42 -9.17
N ASP A 769 30.26 -32.51 -8.01
CA ASP A 769 28.85 -32.80 -7.84
C ASP A 769 27.96 -31.74 -8.50
N THR A 770 28.28 -30.45 -8.31
CA THR A 770 27.52 -29.36 -8.92
C THR A 770 27.67 -29.36 -10.44
N LEU A 771 28.87 -29.66 -10.96
CA LEU A 771 29.11 -29.76 -12.41
C LEU A 771 28.37 -30.95 -13.02
N LYS A 772 28.42 -32.14 -12.40
CA LYS A 772 27.65 -33.32 -12.84
C LYS A 772 26.15 -33.01 -12.86
N ALA A 773 25.62 -32.39 -11.82
CA ALA A 773 24.21 -32.00 -11.75
C ALA A 773 23.84 -30.93 -12.80
N LEU A 774 24.77 -30.04 -13.13
CA LEU A 774 24.61 -29.02 -14.16
C LEU A 774 24.57 -29.63 -15.57
N ASP A 775 25.45 -30.58 -15.87
CA ASP A 775 25.49 -31.31 -17.15
C ASP A 775 24.22 -32.14 -17.38
N MET A 776 23.63 -32.69 -16.30
CA MET A 776 22.33 -33.37 -16.34
C MET A 776 21.14 -32.42 -16.47
N GLY A 777 21.35 -31.10 -16.37
CA GLY A 777 20.28 -30.10 -16.39
C GLY A 777 19.34 -30.17 -15.19
N ALA A 778 19.78 -30.75 -14.08
CA ALA A 778 18.98 -30.94 -12.86
C ALA A 778 18.91 -29.69 -11.98
N VAL A 779 19.85 -28.76 -12.15
CA VAL A 779 19.96 -27.53 -11.35
C VAL A 779 18.89 -26.50 -11.76
N GLU A 780 18.11 -26.05 -10.77
CA GLU A 780 17.21 -24.91 -10.90
C GLU A 780 17.98 -23.60 -10.74
N THR A 781 18.63 -23.44 -9.58
CA THR A 781 19.39 -22.23 -9.22
C THR A 781 20.80 -22.62 -8.81
N LEU A 782 21.79 -22.12 -9.54
CA LEU A 782 23.20 -22.28 -9.27
C LEU A 782 23.67 -21.11 -8.39
N ILE A 783 24.16 -21.43 -7.20
CA ILE A 783 24.61 -20.47 -6.19
C ILE A 783 26.15 -20.52 -6.14
N VAL A 784 26.80 -19.40 -6.50
CA VAL A 784 28.26 -19.34 -6.57
C VAL A 784 28.79 -18.15 -5.79
N TRP A 785 29.85 -18.35 -5.02
CA TRP A 785 30.52 -17.28 -4.29
C TRP A 785 31.31 -16.36 -5.24
N GLU A 786 31.13 -15.05 -5.14
CA GLU A 786 31.73 -14.04 -6.03
C GLU A 786 33.28 -14.08 -6.10
N ASN A 787 33.94 -14.60 -5.05
CA ASN A 787 35.40 -14.69 -4.94
C ASN A 787 35.89 -16.14 -4.97
N LEU A 788 35.18 -17.03 -5.67
CA LEU A 788 35.64 -18.40 -5.89
C LEU A 788 36.97 -18.40 -6.67
N ASP A 789 38.02 -18.91 -6.03
CA ASP A 789 39.38 -18.96 -6.56
C ASP A 789 39.65 -20.31 -7.28
N ILE A 790 38.80 -20.66 -8.25
CA ILE A 790 38.92 -21.88 -9.06
C ILE A 790 39.04 -21.50 -10.53
N ASN A 791 40.05 -22.06 -11.21
CA ASN A 791 40.27 -21.87 -12.64
C ASN A 791 39.95 -23.15 -13.40
N ARG A 792 39.30 -23.00 -14.56
CA ARG A 792 39.03 -24.04 -15.54
C ARG A 792 40.14 -24.04 -16.57
N TYR A 793 40.82 -25.17 -16.69
CA TYR A 793 41.89 -25.42 -17.64
C TYR A 793 41.41 -26.39 -18.72
N GLU A 794 41.54 -25.99 -19.98
CA GLU A 794 41.42 -26.89 -21.10
C GLU A 794 42.83 -27.36 -21.49
N LEU A 795 43.11 -28.61 -21.16
CA LEU A 795 44.40 -29.25 -21.36
C LEU A 795 44.30 -30.17 -22.58
N LYS A 796 45.19 -30.00 -23.56
CA LYS A 796 45.26 -30.88 -24.72
C LYS A 796 46.46 -31.80 -24.60
N ASN A 797 46.21 -33.09 -24.75
CA ASN A 797 47.29 -34.06 -24.82
C ASN A 797 47.96 -33.99 -26.21
N GLY A 798 49.26 -33.71 -26.24
CA GLY A 798 50.05 -33.61 -27.47
C GLY A 798 50.16 -34.93 -28.25
N ALA A 799 49.92 -36.09 -27.59
CA ALA A 799 50.03 -37.41 -28.19
C ALA A 799 48.68 -37.98 -28.68
N THR A 800 47.58 -37.78 -27.95
CA THR A 800 46.25 -38.36 -28.26
C THR A 800 45.28 -37.35 -28.89
N GLY A 801 45.53 -36.05 -28.76
CA GLY A 801 44.64 -35.00 -29.25
C GLY A 801 43.37 -34.80 -28.41
N GLU A 802 43.20 -35.56 -27.32
CA GLU A 802 42.07 -35.43 -26.40
C GLU A 802 42.19 -34.15 -25.55
N ILE A 803 41.05 -33.52 -25.31
CA ILE A 803 40.92 -32.30 -24.50
C ILE A 803 40.37 -32.72 -23.13
N VAL A 804 41.20 -32.59 -22.10
CA VAL A 804 40.84 -32.86 -20.72
C VAL A 804 40.55 -31.52 -20.03
N ILE A 805 39.36 -31.41 -19.44
CA ILE A 805 38.98 -30.22 -18.66
C ILE A 805 39.33 -30.51 -17.19
N LYS A 806 40.21 -29.70 -16.60
CA LYS A 806 40.52 -29.76 -15.17
C LYS A 806 40.10 -28.47 -14.47
N HIS A 807 39.58 -28.60 -13.26
CA HIS A 807 39.28 -27.48 -12.39
C HIS A 807 40.29 -27.46 -11.24
N LEU A 808 41.10 -26.42 -11.16
CA LEU A 808 42.23 -26.34 -10.22
C LEU A 808 42.08 -25.10 -9.32
N GLY A 809 42.27 -25.28 -8.02
CA GLY A 809 42.41 -24.18 -7.07
C GLY A 809 43.84 -23.62 -7.04
N LYS A 810 44.04 -22.43 -6.46
CA LYS A 810 45.36 -21.76 -6.36
C LYS A 810 46.48 -22.61 -5.76
N GLU A 811 46.17 -23.53 -4.85
CA GLU A 811 47.15 -24.42 -4.24
C GLU A 811 47.56 -25.54 -5.20
N GLN A 812 46.61 -26.07 -5.96
CA GLN A 812 46.81 -27.14 -6.97
C GLN A 812 47.43 -26.62 -8.27
N GLU A 813 47.35 -25.30 -8.54
CA GLU A 813 48.04 -24.66 -9.66
C GLU A 813 49.57 -24.70 -9.54
N ASN A 814 50.10 -24.76 -8.31
CA ASN A 814 51.54 -24.82 -8.07
C ASN A 814 52.10 -26.24 -8.25
N ASP A 815 51.25 -27.27 -8.23
CA ASP A 815 51.65 -28.67 -8.38
C ASP A 815 51.78 -29.03 -9.86
N GLN A 816 53.03 -29.17 -10.32
CA GLN A 816 53.36 -29.51 -11.72
C GLN A 816 52.80 -30.88 -12.16
N SER A 817 52.52 -31.78 -11.22
CA SER A 817 51.91 -33.10 -11.49
C SER A 817 50.53 -32.99 -12.16
N ASN A 818 49.79 -31.90 -11.93
CA ASN A 818 48.45 -31.71 -12.49
C ASN A 818 48.46 -31.43 -14.00
N PHE A 819 49.62 -31.07 -14.56
CA PHE A 819 49.85 -30.81 -15.99
C PHE A 819 50.50 -31.98 -16.72
N HIS A 820 50.72 -33.12 -16.05
CA HIS A 820 51.12 -34.37 -16.67
C HIS A 820 49.95 -35.34 -16.73
N ASP A 821 49.89 -36.12 -17.81
CA ASP A 821 48.89 -37.18 -17.97
C ASP A 821 49.18 -38.38 -17.04
N ALA A 822 48.16 -38.91 -16.37
CA ALA A 822 48.31 -39.93 -15.31
C ALA A 822 48.82 -41.28 -15.85
N GLU A 823 48.59 -41.57 -17.13
CA GLU A 823 48.99 -42.84 -17.77
C GLU A 823 50.24 -42.71 -18.66
N SER A 824 50.42 -41.57 -19.33
CA SER A 824 51.50 -41.37 -20.32
C SER A 824 52.68 -40.52 -19.83
N ASN A 825 52.53 -39.81 -18.70
CA ASN A 825 53.49 -38.81 -18.19
C ASN A 825 53.86 -37.71 -19.23
N ALA A 826 53.03 -37.55 -20.27
CA ALA A 826 53.20 -36.53 -21.30
C ALA A 826 52.75 -35.17 -20.75
N GLU A 827 53.47 -34.10 -21.10
CA GLU A 827 53.07 -32.72 -20.78
C GLU A 827 51.78 -32.38 -21.53
N LEU A 828 50.76 -32.01 -20.76
CA LEU A 828 49.49 -31.52 -21.28
C LEU A 828 49.64 -30.03 -21.63
N GLU A 829 49.40 -29.67 -22.88
CA GLU A 829 49.46 -28.28 -23.32
C GLU A 829 48.23 -27.53 -22.82
N VAL A 830 48.43 -26.38 -22.18
CA VAL A 830 47.35 -25.49 -21.76
C VAL A 830 46.83 -24.75 -22.99
N VAL A 831 45.63 -25.11 -23.46
CA VAL A 831 44.96 -24.46 -24.59
C VAL A 831 44.29 -23.17 -24.12
N GLU A 832 43.53 -23.25 -23.02
CA GLU A 832 42.79 -22.13 -22.49
C GLU A 832 42.75 -22.17 -20.95
N LYS A 833 43.00 -21.02 -20.33
CA LYS A 833 42.85 -20.78 -18.89
C LYS A 833 41.75 -19.76 -18.68
N MET A 834 40.66 -20.16 -18.05
CA MET A 834 39.53 -19.28 -17.75
C MET A 834 39.09 -19.42 -16.29
N PRO A 835 38.81 -18.33 -15.56
CA PRO A 835 38.20 -18.42 -14.24
C PRO A 835 36.84 -19.13 -14.33
N LEU A 836 36.58 -20.07 -13.42
CA LEU A 836 35.34 -20.85 -13.45
C LEU A 836 34.10 -19.96 -13.32
N LEU A 837 34.20 -18.86 -12.55
CA LEU A 837 33.11 -17.89 -12.42
C LEU A 837 32.74 -17.21 -13.74
N GLU A 838 33.75 -16.93 -14.58
CA GLU A 838 33.55 -16.30 -15.88
C GLU A 838 32.91 -17.28 -16.87
N TRP A 839 33.32 -18.55 -16.80
CA TRP A 839 32.69 -19.62 -17.57
C TRP A 839 31.21 -19.77 -17.20
N PHE A 840 30.87 -19.82 -15.91
CA PHE A 840 29.47 -19.86 -15.46
C PHE A 840 28.69 -18.65 -15.98
N ALA A 841 29.22 -17.44 -15.88
CA ALA A 841 28.55 -16.22 -16.33
C ALA A 841 28.28 -16.17 -17.85
N ASN A 842 29.02 -16.95 -18.65
CA ASN A 842 28.87 -17.03 -20.09
C ASN A 842 27.98 -18.21 -20.54
N GLU A 843 28.04 -19.34 -19.85
CA GLU A 843 27.41 -20.59 -20.30
C GLU A 843 26.17 -21.03 -19.52
N TYR A 844 25.86 -20.44 -18.36
CA TYR A 844 24.72 -20.87 -17.52
C TYR A 844 23.37 -20.95 -18.28
N LYS A 845 23.16 -20.07 -19.27
CA LYS A 845 21.94 -20.06 -20.10
C LYS A 845 21.77 -21.34 -20.93
N ARG A 846 22.86 -22.02 -21.29
CA ARG A 846 22.81 -23.29 -22.05
C ARG A 846 22.22 -24.42 -21.20
N PHE A 847 22.47 -24.41 -19.90
CA PHE A 847 22.00 -25.43 -18.96
C PHE A 847 20.59 -25.15 -18.43
N GLY A 848 20.02 -23.97 -18.72
CA GLY A 848 18.67 -23.60 -18.28
C GLY A 848 18.55 -23.36 -16.77
N CYS A 849 19.66 -23.14 -16.07
CA CYS A 849 19.68 -22.78 -14.65
C CYS A 849 19.70 -21.25 -14.46
N THR A 850 19.28 -20.76 -13.31
CA THR A 850 19.47 -19.36 -12.89
C THR A 850 20.77 -19.23 -12.09
N LEU A 851 21.70 -18.37 -12.52
CA LEU A 851 22.97 -18.14 -11.82
C LEU A 851 22.82 -16.98 -10.83
N GLU A 852 23.15 -17.23 -9.56
CA GLU A 852 23.13 -16.23 -8.50
C GLU A 852 24.50 -16.13 -7.81
N PHE A 853 25.04 -14.91 -7.76
CA PHE A 853 26.28 -14.63 -7.07
C PHE A 853 26.03 -14.22 -5.62
N VAL A 854 26.66 -14.92 -4.69
CA VAL A 854 26.56 -14.64 -3.26
C VAL A 854 27.89 -14.14 -2.70
N THR A 855 27.84 -13.50 -1.53
CA THR A 855 29.01 -12.98 -0.83
C THR A 855 29.19 -13.66 0.53
N ASN A 856 30.28 -13.36 1.22
CA ASN A 856 30.55 -13.84 2.57
C ASN A 856 30.24 -12.78 3.66
N LYS A 857 29.47 -11.74 3.33
CA LYS A 857 29.17 -10.64 4.27
C LYS A 857 28.09 -10.98 5.28
N SER A 858 27.15 -11.85 4.90
CA SER A 858 26.14 -12.41 5.79
C SER A 858 26.70 -13.59 6.60
N GLN A 859 26.07 -13.91 7.73
CA GLN A 859 26.47 -15.06 8.54
C GLN A 859 26.21 -16.36 7.77
N GLU A 860 25.08 -16.44 7.08
CA GLU A 860 24.66 -17.53 6.21
C GLU A 860 25.60 -17.67 5.01
N GLY A 861 25.98 -16.55 4.38
CA GLY A 861 26.96 -16.54 3.29
C GLY A 861 28.35 -17.00 3.72
N SER A 862 28.80 -16.61 4.92
CA SER A 862 30.05 -17.10 5.49
C SER A 862 30.02 -18.62 5.75
N GLN A 863 28.88 -19.15 6.22
CA GLN A 863 28.68 -20.60 6.37
C GLN A 863 28.67 -21.31 5.01
N PHE A 864 28.02 -20.74 4.00
CA PHE A 864 28.01 -21.29 2.64
C PHE A 864 29.42 -21.34 2.04
N CYS A 865 30.18 -20.26 2.15
CA CYS A 865 31.54 -20.17 1.60
C CYS A 865 32.54 -21.09 2.32
N ARG A 866 32.51 -21.12 3.66
CA ARG A 866 33.47 -21.90 4.46
C ARG A 866 33.08 -23.36 4.66
N GLY A 867 31.78 -23.64 4.74
CA GLY A 867 31.25 -24.97 5.03
C GLY A 867 31.01 -25.82 3.78
N PHE A 868 30.57 -25.20 2.68
CA PHE A 868 30.14 -25.91 1.47
C PHE A 868 31.01 -25.62 0.25
N GLY A 869 32.20 -25.04 0.44
CA GLY A 869 33.16 -24.77 -0.63
C GLY A 869 32.80 -23.61 -1.57
N GLY A 870 31.77 -22.82 -1.23
CA GLY A 870 31.38 -21.62 -1.99
C GLY A 870 30.74 -21.89 -3.36
N ILE A 871 30.36 -23.14 -3.63
CA ILE A 871 29.59 -23.53 -4.82
C ILE A 871 28.51 -24.55 -4.41
N GLY A 872 27.31 -24.35 -4.92
CA GLY A 872 26.20 -25.26 -4.70
C GLY A 872 25.00 -24.91 -5.58
N GLY A 873 23.94 -25.70 -5.47
CA GLY A 873 22.74 -25.48 -6.26
C GLY A 873 21.49 -26.06 -5.64
N LEU A 874 20.35 -25.46 -6.00
CA LEU A 874 19.02 -26.00 -5.76
C LEU A 874 18.63 -26.85 -6.96
N LEU A 875 18.24 -28.11 -6.73
CA LEU A 875 17.85 -29.05 -7.77
C LEU A 875 16.33 -28.99 -8.00
N ARG A 876 15.90 -29.18 -9.26
CA ARG A 876 14.48 -29.23 -9.64
C ARG A 876 13.78 -30.49 -9.10
N TYR A 877 14.53 -31.58 -9.01
CA TYR A 877 14.09 -32.89 -8.56
C TYR A 877 15.20 -33.55 -7.73
N GLN A 878 14.84 -34.54 -6.92
CA GLN A 878 15.79 -35.27 -6.09
C GLN A 878 16.74 -36.08 -6.98
N LEU A 879 18.04 -35.97 -6.70
CA LEU A 879 19.09 -36.71 -7.39
C LEU A 879 19.88 -37.53 -6.37
N ASP A 880 19.97 -38.83 -6.58
CA ASP A 880 20.83 -39.70 -5.76
C ASP A 880 22.28 -39.57 -6.24
N MET A 881 23.07 -38.76 -5.54
CA MET A 881 24.47 -38.51 -5.87
C MET A 881 25.37 -39.72 -5.57
N ARG A 882 24.95 -40.58 -4.61
CA ARG A 882 25.72 -41.75 -4.15
C ARG A 882 25.93 -42.82 -5.23
N THR A 883 25.03 -42.95 -6.19
CA THR A 883 25.16 -43.92 -7.30
C THR A 883 26.26 -43.57 -8.30
N PHE A 884 26.83 -42.37 -8.24
CA PHE A 884 27.84 -41.91 -9.20
C PHE A 884 29.28 -42.04 -8.70
N ASP A 885 29.50 -42.20 -7.38
CA ASP A 885 30.82 -42.52 -6.82
C ASP A 885 31.16 -44.01 -7.00
N GLU A 886 30.16 -44.90 -6.98
CA GLU A 886 30.35 -46.35 -7.20
C GLU A 886 30.72 -46.73 -8.65
N LEU A 887 30.57 -45.81 -9.60
CA LEU A 887 30.94 -46.04 -11.01
C LEU A 887 32.35 -45.54 -11.37
N SER A 888 32.98 -44.71 -10.52
CA SER A 888 34.38 -44.29 -10.73
C SER A 888 35.39 -45.25 -10.09
N ASP A 889 35.01 -45.93 -9.00
CA ASP A 889 35.84 -46.93 -8.34
C ASP A 889 35.54 -48.34 -8.88
N GLY A 890 35.86 -48.54 -10.17
CA GLY A 890 36.01 -49.86 -10.75
C GLY A 890 37.28 -50.55 -10.26
N GLU A 891 37.48 -50.70 -8.95
CA GLU A 891 38.51 -51.59 -8.41
C GLU A 891 38.09 -53.04 -8.71
N VAL A 892 38.69 -53.60 -9.75
CA VAL A 892 38.72 -55.02 -10.03
C VAL A 892 39.38 -55.69 -8.83
N TYR A 893 38.58 -56.29 -7.95
CA TYR A 893 39.07 -57.29 -7.01
C TYR A 893 39.53 -58.51 -7.81
N GLU A 894 40.83 -58.56 -8.13
CA GLU A 894 41.48 -59.81 -8.49
C GLU A 894 41.52 -60.71 -7.25
N ASP A 895 40.59 -61.64 -7.17
CA ASP A 895 40.70 -62.82 -6.33
C ASP A 895 41.96 -63.60 -6.73
N SER A 896 42.93 -63.72 -5.82
CA SER A 896 43.91 -64.80 -5.86
C SER A 896 44.34 -65.22 -4.46
N ASP A 897 44.38 -66.55 -4.29
CA ASP A 897 44.56 -67.36 -3.07
C ASP A 897 45.72 -67.00 -2.14
#